data_AF-A0A3D2Z9U1-F1
#
_entry.id   AF-A0A3D2Z9U1-F1
#
_cell.length_a   1.000
_cell.length_b   1.000
_cell.length_c   1.000
_cell.angle_alpha   90.00
_cell.angle_beta   90.00
_cell.angle_gamma   90.00
#
_symmetry.space_group_name_H-M   'P 1'
#
loop_
_entity.id
_entity.type
_entity.pdbx_description
1 polymer ?
#
loop_
_entity_poly.entity_id
_entity_poly.type
_entity_poly.pdbx_seq_one_letter_code
_entity_poly.pdbx_strand_id
1 'polypeptide(L)'
;MKRLLSAVVLAGAFVGISEAQSAFRFNAAGDEIIVNRESHWRNWVYQNNLVREVRSPMDSTGLFDFTFRGIKPKYFPDLQNYVLDRDEFSYVDDVRFRGQNATIVGQVQALSNDAAASRVGDGDVNTYWQPAESDFNSQGLRNWQVLIDLGRTVFSDSIVVQFPPLESGGSQIVPVVPADADAMSNLTAELQAAIAAFSRLNTLTGVIAPVDLLDDEGTVIVAVGDTVVGAGQSLPGSISGVRRLNELGISAVEVEGAEDAGDAPKLFAVEVSMGKQAGDTSSKNYRFDVVGRASVSGNQRRFVFPLVPLDWADANLDGSPDFPGTFVHFVRVTIFDSDFDTKELLGEGELGQIAYDSLPLERRGLRVYQRLTAGGFVKRISPVIDDLGDTLLTAERVHTDLPASEQGPIRFFKRELPRISEVEVWGPGTNVAYRPERHGGAAYEDGGNGTPLLSVDGVYLTKWYGNAWDLKYSSGYAGHDQLVCCTMWLDLGVTFWIDHVVLGMVTTRETSTEGSIFGWHLQGSDGTVLRALDLQTPEDFIQLESGLAWTDLVSELYKDNNTPRVRMMEENFSLRKLRFFQQRNDDPTGARSGAYSAPGHFNEVQMFGRGYPAETNFTSPEIVMLPGVSSAEAADVRERRVLSQIHWEAEAIVREVDEFTGQVIERAEPLSQHPEVALQIQTRSSDTIDSLFTYYLITGIGTKSEKSFLIDLVEYEGILQLWENYNAWNSLQETEIFTLRAHSNGDDDGDGLINEDPIDGIDNDGDRRIDEDGVAGDIGGPQLLRGPGRVTITKHARKRDDDGDGAQDEDPIDGIDNDGDNLIDEDGKKVAKPRQESSELITPFFAGWSAWSEPYTPTLGENRASITSPSPRKFLQIRLSIVSEDPEVTVRVSALRVELAPPISTDLAGELALLTDEGMTRPLSDLIPTRLDYGPPLGIEPLRQTPYVFFVRAAGPDPNAPEASGGFDQLLLLTPSRARPTGVRLGRVTVEDPSGSTSAADRLAVTTTFDRAYLPVSGDSLFADSDGNQILVRATVDSLQVSFPQAVNIGFPGAENALIELQFETKTLKAGSEFLALVRNSTSTGLFQRVESEGRDATELVDSGTARPTVLAVNRLIDEINIPAVFTPNGDGVNDRLDIEFTVLTIRDDRPVEVTIFDLSGRRVANASAASGMDQTQSGTVNFSWDGASSTGDLVPPGIYIARVKLETDSEDIEVVQVVNVVY
;
A
#
# COMPACT_ATOMS: atom_id res chain seq x y z
N MET A 1 30.57 36.14 -28.82
CA MET A 1 29.88 35.81 -27.55
C MET A 1 28.33 35.85 -27.68
N LYS A 2 27.75 35.35 -28.79
CA LYS A 2 26.28 35.28 -29.01
C LYS A 2 25.87 34.15 -29.99
N ARG A 3 26.71 33.12 -30.16
CA ARG A 3 26.51 32.03 -31.15
C ARG A 3 26.80 30.60 -30.64
N LEU A 4 26.95 30.40 -29.32
CA LEU A 4 27.13 29.07 -28.73
C LEU A 4 25.95 28.59 -27.87
N LEU A 5 24.87 29.39 -27.74
CA LEU A 5 23.67 29.04 -26.96
C LEU A 5 22.57 28.30 -27.75
N SER A 6 22.78 27.98 -29.03
CA SER A 6 21.73 27.37 -29.87
C SER A 6 21.86 25.85 -30.06
N ALA A 7 22.78 25.19 -29.37
CA ALA A 7 23.00 23.74 -29.52
C ALA A 7 22.53 22.88 -28.33
N VAL A 8 22.13 23.48 -27.20
CA VAL A 8 21.69 22.72 -25.99
C VAL A 8 20.17 22.69 -25.83
N VAL A 9 19.42 23.56 -26.51
CA VAL A 9 17.94 23.55 -26.48
C VAL A 9 17.34 22.49 -27.42
N LEU A 10 18.11 21.95 -28.37
CA LEU A 10 17.59 20.99 -29.36
C LEU A 10 17.57 19.53 -28.90
N ALA A 11 18.13 19.20 -27.71
CA ALA A 11 18.09 17.84 -27.16
C ALA A 11 16.90 17.61 -26.19
N GLY A 12 16.33 18.68 -25.62
CA GLY A 12 15.18 18.57 -24.70
C GLY A 12 13.81 18.47 -25.38
N ALA A 13 13.71 18.73 -26.69
CA ALA A 13 12.45 18.75 -27.43
C ALA A 13 12.13 17.44 -28.18
N PHE A 14 13.05 16.45 -28.18
CA PHE A 14 12.80 15.13 -28.77
C PHE A 14 12.30 14.08 -27.77
N VAL A 15 12.25 14.40 -26.47
CA VAL A 15 11.84 13.45 -25.42
C VAL A 15 10.31 13.35 -25.28
N GLY A 16 9.57 14.42 -25.56
CA GLY A 16 8.11 14.46 -25.34
C GLY A 16 7.24 13.69 -26.35
N ILE A 17 7.79 13.20 -27.47
CA ILE A 17 7.02 12.44 -28.48
C ILE A 17 7.14 10.92 -28.23
N SER A 18 7.94 10.48 -27.24
CA SER A 18 8.31 9.06 -27.06
C SER A 18 7.74 8.38 -25.81
N GLU A 19 7.32 9.12 -24.77
CA GLU A 19 7.00 8.50 -23.47
C GLU A 19 5.64 7.76 -23.49
N ALA A 20 4.59 8.33 -24.08
CA ALA A 20 3.26 7.70 -24.09
C ALA A 20 3.21 6.37 -24.86
N GLN A 21 3.90 6.25 -26.01
CA GLN A 21 4.00 4.99 -26.78
C GLN A 21 5.02 3.99 -26.21
N SER A 22 5.71 4.33 -25.12
CA SER A 22 6.65 3.40 -24.47
C SER A 22 6.01 2.55 -23.38
N ALA A 23 4.86 2.98 -22.83
CA ALA A 23 4.09 2.28 -21.80
C ALA A 23 3.11 1.21 -22.34
N PHE A 24 2.80 1.27 -23.64
CA PHE A 24 1.94 0.32 -24.33
C PHE A 24 2.29 0.30 -25.82
N ARG A 25 1.77 -0.68 -26.57
CA ARG A 25 1.80 -0.64 -28.03
C ARG A 25 0.44 -0.99 -28.61
N PHE A 26 0.17 -0.49 -29.80
CA PHE A 26 -0.93 -1.00 -30.61
C PHE A 26 -0.53 -2.31 -31.32
N ASN A 27 -1.50 -3.15 -31.62
CA ASN A 27 -1.34 -4.19 -32.62
C ASN A 27 -1.23 -3.57 -34.05
N ALA A 28 -1.06 -4.40 -35.08
CA ALA A 28 -0.88 -3.92 -36.45
C ALA A 28 -2.12 -3.24 -37.04
N ALA A 29 -3.32 -3.56 -36.54
CA ALA A 29 -4.58 -3.00 -37.01
C ALA A 29 -4.98 -1.71 -36.26
N GLY A 30 -4.38 -1.43 -35.10
CA GLY A 30 -4.69 -0.27 -34.28
C GLY A 30 -5.97 -0.43 -33.44
N ASP A 31 -6.50 -1.65 -33.34
CA ASP A 31 -7.73 -1.99 -32.62
C ASP A 31 -7.46 -2.75 -31.30
N GLU A 32 -6.20 -2.90 -30.90
CA GLU A 32 -5.83 -3.52 -29.61
C GLU A 32 -4.63 -2.80 -28.99
N ILE A 33 -4.72 -2.53 -27.68
CA ILE A 33 -3.64 -1.99 -26.84
C ILE A 33 -3.01 -3.15 -26.06
N ILE A 34 -1.68 -3.26 -26.11
CA ILE A 34 -0.93 -4.37 -25.52
C ILE A 34 0.16 -3.86 -24.56
N VAL A 35 0.12 -4.36 -23.32
CA VAL A 35 1.15 -4.18 -22.28
C VAL A 35 1.74 -5.55 -21.95
N ASN A 36 2.95 -5.86 -22.43
CA ASN A 36 3.56 -7.19 -22.22
C ASN A 36 5.09 -7.21 -22.31
N ARG A 37 5.74 -6.07 -22.06
CA ARG A 37 7.19 -5.93 -22.08
C ARG A 37 7.65 -5.19 -20.84
N GLU A 38 8.85 -5.50 -20.38
CA GLU A 38 9.49 -4.82 -19.26
C GLU A 38 9.46 -3.29 -19.39
N SER A 39 9.83 -2.77 -20.58
CA SER A 39 9.81 -1.33 -20.86
C SER A 39 8.40 -0.71 -20.79
N HIS A 40 7.35 -1.49 -21.03
CA HIS A 40 5.98 -1.00 -20.90
C HIS A 40 5.65 -0.74 -19.43
N TRP A 41 5.98 -1.69 -18.55
CA TRP A 41 5.72 -1.63 -17.12
C TRP A 41 6.56 -0.57 -16.39
N ARG A 42 7.82 -0.35 -16.78
CA ARG A 42 8.71 0.65 -16.14
C ARG A 42 8.17 2.09 -16.18
N ASN A 43 7.33 2.41 -17.16
CA ASN A 43 6.73 3.74 -17.33
C ASN A 43 5.41 3.93 -16.58
N TRP A 44 4.97 2.93 -15.82
CA TRP A 44 3.81 3.06 -14.95
C TRP A 44 4.18 3.86 -13.69
N VAL A 45 3.15 4.40 -13.05
CA VAL A 45 3.29 5.28 -11.89
C VAL A 45 2.73 4.58 -10.67
N TYR A 46 3.55 4.51 -9.62
CA TYR A 46 3.07 4.23 -8.29
C TYR A 46 2.45 5.51 -7.73
N GLN A 47 1.14 5.51 -7.52
CA GLN A 47 0.40 6.64 -6.99
C GLN A 47 0.04 6.32 -5.53
N ASN A 48 0.47 7.17 -4.61
CA ASN A 48 0.01 7.06 -3.24
C ASN A 48 -1.52 7.25 -3.24
N ASN A 49 -2.22 6.29 -2.66
CA ASN A 49 -3.68 6.23 -2.68
C ASN A 49 -4.34 7.11 -1.60
N LEU A 50 -3.60 7.59 -0.60
CA LEU A 50 -4.10 8.57 0.37
C LEU A 50 -3.62 9.97 0.04
N VAL A 51 -2.34 10.15 -0.28
CA VAL A 51 -1.71 11.48 -0.51
C VAL A 51 -1.58 11.77 -2.00
N ARG A 52 -2.39 12.69 -2.50
CA ARG A 52 -2.57 12.87 -3.95
C ARG A 52 -1.31 13.35 -4.68
N GLU A 53 -0.56 14.28 -4.10
CA GLU A 53 0.64 14.80 -4.75
C GLU A 53 1.83 13.82 -4.73
N VAL A 54 1.76 12.77 -3.91
CA VAL A 54 2.84 11.79 -3.77
C VAL A 54 2.70 10.71 -4.84
N ARG A 55 3.58 10.77 -5.84
CA ARG A 55 3.67 9.78 -6.92
C ARG A 55 5.11 9.59 -7.37
N SER A 56 5.44 8.35 -7.73
CA SER A 56 6.79 7.97 -8.14
C SER A 56 6.71 7.02 -9.34
N PRO A 57 7.57 7.17 -10.37
CA PRO A 57 7.72 6.15 -11.40
C PRO A 57 8.02 4.80 -10.76
N MET A 58 7.33 3.73 -11.16
CA MET A 58 7.47 2.42 -10.50
C MET A 58 8.92 1.93 -10.47
N ASP A 59 9.68 2.17 -11.53
CA ASP A 59 11.11 1.81 -11.63
C ASP A 59 11.98 2.47 -10.55
N SER A 60 11.63 3.69 -10.14
CA SER A 60 12.35 4.41 -9.09
C SER A 60 12.01 3.94 -7.67
N THR A 61 10.98 3.10 -7.52
CA THR A 61 10.48 2.75 -6.18
C THR A 61 11.25 1.64 -5.49
N GLY A 62 11.94 0.77 -6.24
CA GLY A 62 12.56 -0.43 -5.67
C GLY A 62 11.56 -1.47 -5.15
N LEU A 63 10.26 -1.29 -5.35
CA LEU A 63 9.20 -2.16 -4.86
C LEU A 63 8.85 -3.32 -5.82
N PHE A 64 9.35 -3.29 -7.06
CA PHE A 64 8.95 -4.22 -8.12
C PHE A 64 10.14 -4.83 -8.85
N ASP A 65 10.04 -6.13 -9.15
CA ASP A 65 10.92 -6.82 -10.06
C ASP A 65 10.33 -6.76 -11.49
N PHE A 66 11.07 -6.14 -12.40
CA PHE A 66 10.73 -6.10 -13.81
C PHE A 66 11.50 -7.17 -14.56
N THR A 67 10.78 -8.14 -15.14
CA THR A 67 11.38 -9.25 -15.89
C THR A 67 10.74 -9.41 -17.26
N PHE A 68 11.36 -10.19 -18.14
CA PHE A 68 10.75 -10.56 -19.42
C PHE A 68 9.43 -11.36 -19.26
N ARG A 69 9.17 -11.94 -18.08
CA ARG A 69 7.94 -12.68 -17.76
C ARG A 69 6.80 -11.77 -17.27
N GLY A 70 7.09 -10.51 -16.96
CA GLY A 70 6.11 -9.61 -16.36
C GLY A 70 6.66 -8.86 -15.16
N ILE A 71 5.75 -8.24 -14.43
CA ILE A 71 6.02 -7.47 -13.21
C ILE A 71 5.47 -8.20 -11.99
N LYS A 72 6.23 -8.18 -10.89
CA LYS A 72 5.79 -8.65 -9.56
C LYS A 72 6.37 -7.75 -8.47
N PRO A 73 5.75 -7.65 -7.29
CA PRO A 73 6.38 -7.05 -6.11
C PRO A 73 7.72 -7.74 -5.77
N LYS A 74 8.69 -6.96 -5.29
CA LYS A 74 10.00 -7.44 -4.84
C LYS A 74 9.86 -8.09 -3.46
N TYR A 75 10.60 -9.18 -3.23
CA TYR A 75 10.62 -9.84 -1.93
C TYR A 75 11.62 -9.17 -0.98
N PHE A 76 11.22 -8.95 0.28
CA PHE A 76 12.06 -8.41 1.34
C PHE A 76 12.48 -9.54 2.29
N PRO A 77 13.79 -9.85 2.43
CA PRO A 77 14.26 -10.96 3.26
C PRO A 77 14.38 -10.58 4.75
N ASP A 78 14.31 -11.58 5.64
CA ASP A 78 14.51 -11.37 7.09
C ASP A 78 15.94 -10.99 7.49
N LEU A 79 16.93 -11.36 6.67
CA LEU A 79 18.35 -11.21 6.96
C LEU A 79 19.07 -10.67 5.72
N GLN A 80 20.02 -9.76 5.95
CA GLN A 80 20.77 -9.15 4.87
C GLN A 80 22.26 -8.98 5.22
N ASN A 81 23.13 -9.22 4.22
CA ASN A 81 24.52 -8.73 4.25
C ASN A 81 24.55 -7.34 3.59
N TYR A 82 24.69 -6.29 4.39
CA TYR A 82 24.66 -4.90 3.91
C TYR A 82 25.90 -4.48 3.12
N VAL A 83 26.94 -5.32 3.07
CA VAL A 83 28.10 -5.01 2.24
C VAL A 83 27.73 -5.14 0.76
N LEU A 84 26.92 -6.13 0.38
CA LEU A 84 26.65 -6.45 -1.02
C LEU A 84 25.87 -5.37 -1.77
N ASP A 85 25.04 -4.58 -1.07
CA ASP A 85 24.20 -3.53 -1.69
C ASP A 85 24.70 -2.11 -1.40
N ARG A 86 25.86 -1.96 -0.76
CA ARG A 86 26.41 -0.67 -0.30
C ARG A 86 26.45 0.43 -1.38
N ASP A 87 26.70 0.04 -2.64
CA ASP A 87 26.86 0.95 -3.77
C ASP A 87 25.52 1.44 -4.34
N GLU A 88 24.40 0.86 -3.91
CA GLU A 88 23.05 1.37 -4.18
C GLU A 88 22.67 2.57 -3.27
N PHE A 89 23.50 2.86 -2.27
CA PHE A 89 23.23 3.87 -1.25
C PHE A 89 24.29 4.96 -1.20
N SER A 90 23.84 6.15 -0.83
CA SER A 90 24.68 7.33 -0.76
C SER A 90 24.17 8.30 0.29
N TYR A 91 25.11 9.01 0.92
CA TYR A 91 24.83 9.97 1.96
C TYR A 91 25.64 11.26 1.77
N VAL A 92 25.19 12.34 2.41
CA VAL A 92 25.95 13.60 2.44
C VAL A 92 26.95 13.55 3.58
N ASP A 93 28.24 13.60 3.26
CA ASP A 93 29.30 13.49 4.24
C ASP A 93 29.70 14.87 4.79
N ASP A 94 29.01 15.29 5.85
CA ASP A 94 29.30 16.57 6.50
C ASP A 94 30.54 16.50 7.42
N VAL A 95 30.90 15.33 7.93
CA VAL A 95 32.04 15.16 8.86
C VAL A 95 33.38 15.46 8.17
N ARG A 96 33.62 14.87 6.99
CA ARG A 96 34.87 15.06 6.23
C ARG A 96 34.86 16.38 5.44
N PHE A 97 33.72 16.74 4.84
CA PHE A 97 33.64 17.81 3.84
C PHE A 97 32.96 19.11 4.30
N ARG A 98 32.30 19.16 5.45
CA ARG A 98 31.73 20.36 6.13
C ARG A 98 31.07 21.40 5.23
N GLY A 99 29.75 21.32 5.09
CA GLY A 99 28.94 22.30 4.36
C GLY A 99 29.23 22.37 2.85
N GLN A 100 30.00 21.42 2.31
CA GLN A 100 30.26 21.29 0.89
C GLN A 100 29.24 20.38 0.18
N ASN A 101 28.27 19.81 0.92
CA ASN A 101 27.25 18.88 0.41
C ASN A 101 27.83 17.77 -0.48
N ALA A 102 28.99 17.22 -0.09
CA ALA A 102 29.64 16.15 -0.82
C ALA A 102 28.87 14.84 -0.61
N THR A 103 28.24 14.35 -1.67
CA THR A 103 27.55 13.05 -1.64
C THR A 103 28.55 11.93 -1.91
N ILE A 104 28.59 10.94 -1.02
CA ILE A 104 29.46 9.77 -1.11
C ILE A 104 28.60 8.53 -1.29
N VAL A 105 28.98 7.67 -2.24
CA VAL A 105 28.37 6.36 -2.47
C VAL A 105 29.14 5.33 -1.64
N GLY A 106 28.45 4.33 -1.09
CA GLY A 106 29.09 3.24 -0.37
C GLY A 106 30.16 2.54 -1.21
N GLN A 107 31.28 2.20 -0.58
CA GLN A 107 32.47 1.70 -1.27
C GLN A 107 33.41 0.96 -0.31
N VAL A 108 34.36 0.20 -0.85
CA VAL A 108 35.46 -0.40 -0.08
C VAL A 108 36.76 0.25 -0.51
N GLN A 109 37.55 0.68 0.45
CA GLN A 109 38.85 1.33 0.24
C GLN A 109 39.92 0.65 1.08
N ALA A 110 41.16 0.68 0.63
CA ALA A 110 42.31 0.20 1.39
C ALA A 110 43.50 1.15 1.29
N LEU A 111 44.24 1.32 2.39
CA LEU A 111 45.45 2.16 2.38
C LEU A 111 46.59 1.53 1.56
N SER A 112 46.62 0.21 1.44
CA SER A 112 47.54 -0.56 0.59
C SER A 112 46.73 -1.32 -0.45
N ASN A 113 47.19 -1.33 -1.70
CA ASN A 113 46.53 -2.02 -2.82
C ASN A 113 45.02 -1.75 -2.95
N ASP A 114 44.64 -0.47 -2.94
CA ASP A 114 43.26 0.00 -3.02
C ASP A 114 42.47 -0.56 -4.23
N ALA A 115 43.15 -0.77 -5.36
CA ALA A 115 42.54 -1.32 -6.58
C ALA A 115 41.95 -2.74 -6.40
N ALA A 116 42.36 -3.47 -5.36
CA ALA A 116 41.82 -4.79 -5.03
C ALA A 116 40.82 -4.75 -3.86
N ALA A 117 40.55 -3.59 -3.26
CA ALA A 117 39.77 -3.47 -2.03
C ALA A 117 38.30 -3.89 -2.23
N SER A 118 37.71 -3.60 -3.39
CA SER A 118 36.31 -3.95 -3.70
C SER A 118 36.01 -5.45 -3.66
N ARG A 119 37.03 -6.30 -3.79
CA ARG A 119 36.92 -7.77 -3.71
C ARG A 119 36.53 -8.27 -2.32
N VAL A 120 36.76 -7.46 -1.28
CA VAL A 120 36.42 -7.82 0.12
C VAL A 120 34.91 -7.78 0.41
N GLY A 121 34.11 -7.36 -0.57
CA GLY A 121 32.67 -7.22 -0.41
C GLY A 121 31.93 -7.54 -1.70
N ASP A 122 32.46 -8.46 -2.52
CA ASP A 122 31.82 -8.84 -3.79
C ASP A 122 31.00 -10.13 -3.67
N GLY A 123 30.99 -10.75 -2.49
CA GLY A 123 30.26 -11.98 -2.21
C GLY A 123 30.92 -13.24 -2.78
N ASP A 124 32.12 -13.14 -3.36
CA ASP A 124 32.90 -14.29 -3.84
C ASP A 124 34.10 -14.54 -2.93
N VAL A 125 34.00 -15.58 -2.10
CA VAL A 125 35.07 -16.00 -1.18
C VAL A 125 36.39 -16.38 -1.86
N ASN A 126 36.40 -16.56 -3.19
CA ASN A 126 37.58 -16.89 -3.97
C ASN A 126 38.31 -15.65 -4.52
N THR A 127 37.67 -14.47 -4.51
CA THR A 127 38.37 -13.21 -4.72
C THR A 127 38.92 -12.73 -3.38
N TYR A 128 39.92 -11.86 -3.42
CA TYR A 128 40.53 -11.33 -2.20
C TYR A 128 41.28 -10.03 -2.43
N TRP A 129 41.37 -9.24 -1.36
CA TRP A 129 42.35 -8.18 -1.20
C TRP A 129 43.63 -8.74 -0.56
N GLN A 130 44.78 -8.19 -0.98
CA GLN A 130 46.09 -8.46 -0.39
C GLN A 130 46.90 -7.16 -0.33
N PRO A 131 47.82 -6.98 0.63
CA PRO A 131 48.66 -5.80 0.68
C PRO A 131 49.60 -5.71 -0.53
N ALA A 132 49.99 -4.49 -0.90
CA ALA A 132 50.96 -4.26 -1.95
C ALA A 132 52.35 -4.79 -1.54
N GLU A 133 53.13 -5.29 -2.51
CA GLU A 133 54.48 -5.81 -2.26
C GLU A 133 55.40 -4.77 -1.57
N SER A 134 55.23 -3.49 -1.92
CA SER A 134 55.97 -2.37 -1.29
C SER A 134 55.66 -2.18 0.20
N ASP A 135 54.46 -2.57 0.64
CA ASP A 135 54.03 -2.48 2.04
C ASP A 135 54.25 -3.80 2.80
N PHE A 136 54.83 -4.84 2.16
CA PHE A 136 55.07 -6.15 2.77
C PHE A 136 56.30 -6.17 3.69
N ASN A 137 56.28 -5.33 4.71
CA ASN A 137 57.31 -5.21 5.74
C ASN A 137 56.74 -4.57 7.01
N SER A 138 57.52 -4.57 8.10
CA SER A 138 57.09 -4.04 9.40
C SER A 138 56.74 -2.54 9.40
N GLN A 139 57.31 -1.73 8.50
CA GLN A 139 56.95 -0.31 8.38
C GLN A 139 55.66 -0.09 7.59
N GLY A 140 55.39 -0.94 6.59
CA GLY A 140 54.20 -0.91 5.73
C GLY A 140 52.94 -1.46 6.39
N LEU A 141 53.07 -2.22 7.50
CA LEU A 141 51.95 -2.82 8.24
C LEU A 141 50.88 -1.81 8.67
N ARG A 142 51.25 -0.55 8.94
CA ARG A 142 50.29 0.53 9.26
C ARG A 142 49.32 0.87 8.13
N ASN A 143 49.67 0.50 6.89
CA ASN A 143 48.86 0.71 5.68
C ASN A 143 47.95 -0.51 5.42
N TRP A 144 48.01 -1.58 6.23
CA TRP A 144 47.18 -2.77 6.04
C TRP A 144 45.82 -2.57 6.73
N GLN A 145 45.03 -1.69 6.13
CA GLN A 145 43.71 -1.31 6.59
C GLN A 145 42.74 -1.34 5.42
N VAL A 146 41.61 -2.03 5.60
CA VAL A 146 40.47 -2.02 4.70
C VAL A 146 39.31 -1.31 5.40
N LEU A 147 38.72 -0.32 4.74
CA LEU A 147 37.58 0.46 5.19
C LEU A 147 36.40 0.17 4.27
N ILE A 148 35.28 -0.22 4.86
CA ILE A 148 34.01 -0.45 4.20
C ILE A 148 33.08 0.68 4.63
N ASP A 149 32.62 1.43 3.64
CA ASP A 149 31.60 2.46 3.75
C ASP A 149 30.30 1.84 3.20
N LEU A 150 29.30 1.68 4.06
CA LEU A 150 28.03 1.05 3.70
C LEU A 150 27.11 1.99 2.89
N GLY A 151 27.48 3.26 2.72
CA GLY A 151 26.68 4.27 2.03
C GLY A 151 25.44 4.73 2.81
N ARG A 152 25.12 4.05 3.92
CA ARG A 152 24.06 4.33 4.88
C ARG A 152 24.41 3.72 6.24
N THR A 153 23.68 4.14 7.26
CA THR A 153 23.68 3.54 8.59
C THR A 153 22.70 2.36 8.57
N VAL A 154 23.14 1.20 9.04
CA VAL A 154 22.33 -0.03 9.15
C VAL A 154 22.38 -0.53 10.59
N PHE A 155 21.32 -1.20 11.04
CA PHE A 155 21.37 -1.95 12.29
C PHE A 155 21.94 -3.35 12.04
N SER A 156 23.00 -3.71 12.75
CA SER A 156 23.73 -4.97 12.55
C SER A 156 24.00 -5.66 13.88
N ASP A 157 23.88 -6.99 13.88
CA ASP A 157 24.17 -7.83 15.04
C ASP A 157 25.56 -8.47 14.99
N SER A 158 26.19 -8.51 13.82
CA SER A 158 27.45 -9.23 13.64
C SER A 158 28.25 -8.79 12.41
N ILE A 159 29.58 -8.85 12.56
CA ILE A 159 30.54 -8.69 11.47
C ILE A 159 31.23 -10.03 11.24
N VAL A 160 31.29 -10.48 10.00
CA VAL A 160 32.01 -11.70 9.63
C VAL A 160 33.22 -11.33 8.79
N VAL A 161 34.40 -11.86 9.13
CA VAL A 161 35.60 -11.73 8.30
C VAL A 161 35.99 -13.12 7.80
N GLN A 162 36.04 -13.25 6.49
CA GLN A 162 36.42 -14.47 5.78
C GLN A 162 37.78 -14.30 5.09
N PHE A 163 38.57 -15.35 5.17
CA PHE A 163 39.87 -15.50 4.53
C PHE A 163 39.79 -16.63 3.49
N PRO A 164 40.67 -16.66 2.47
CA PRO A 164 40.60 -17.65 1.40
C PRO A 164 40.49 -19.07 1.95
N PRO A 165 39.58 -19.89 1.41
CA PRO A 165 39.36 -21.24 1.91
C PRO A 165 40.62 -22.09 1.78
N LEU A 166 40.83 -22.98 2.76
CA LEU A 166 41.84 -24.02 2.68
C LEU A 166 41.25 -25.22 1.95
N GLU A 167 41.38 -25.29 0.62
CA GLU A 167 41.03 -26.52 -0.08
C GLU A 167 42.19 -27.53 -0.02
N SER A 168 42.47 -28.04 1.18
CA SER A 168 43.34 -29.21 1.32
C SER A 168 42.47 -30.46 1.16
N GLY A 169 42.59 -31.15 0.02
CA GLY A 169 41.85 -32.38 -0.32
C GLY A 169 41.71 -33.38 0.84
N GLY A 170 40.62 -33.24 1.60
CA GLY A 170 40.40 -33.88 2.88
C GLY A 170 38.92 -34.18 3.08
N SER A 171 38.64 -35.12 3.98
CA SER A 171 37.28 -35.55 4.30
C SER A 171 36.67 -34.62 5.35
N GLN A 172 35.60 -33.91 5.00
CA GLN A 172 34.90 -33.00 5.89
C GLN A 172 33.74 -33.68 6.59
N ILE A 173 33.68 -33.56 7.92
CA ILE A 173 32.68 -34.22 8.76
C ILE A 173 31.30 -33.57 8.54
N VAL A 174 30.29 -34.40 8.29
CA VAL A 174 28.89 -33.96 8.23
C VAL A 174 28.42 -33.64 9.67
N PRO A 175 27.91 -32.44 9.96
CA PRO A 175 27.38 -32.11 11.28
C PRO A 175 26.31 -33.12 11.68
N VAL A 176 26.27 -33.49 12.97
CA VAL A 176 25.26 -34.42 13.49
C VAL A 176 24.12 -33.61 14.07
N VAL A 177 22.96 -33.68 13.42
CA VAL A 177 21.75 -33.00 13.86
C VAL A 177 21.08 -33.81 14.98
N PRO A 178 20.75 -33.23 16.16
CA PRO A 178 19.96 -33.89 17.19
C PRO A 178 18.58 -34.31 16.67
N ALA A 179 18.09 -35.47 17.11
CA ALA A 179 16.83 -36.02 16.63
C ALA A 179 15.59 -35.17 17.02
N ASP A 180 15.72 -34.35 18.07
CA ASP A 180 14.70 -33.46 18.63
C ASP A 180 14.75 -32.01 18.08
N ALA A 181 15.71 -31.70 17.19
CA ALA A 181 15.86 -30.36 16.64
C ALA A 181 15.11 -30.19 15.31
N ASP A 182 13.94 -29.54 15.34
CA ASP A 182 13.10 -29.34 14.15
C ASP A 182 13.31 -27.98 13.43
N ALA A 183 14.01 -27.04 14.06
CA ALA A 183 14.32 -25.71 13.51
C ALA A 183 15.75 -25.26 13.82
N MET A 184 16.35 -24.42 12.97
CA MET A 184 17.76 -23.96 13.11
C MET A 184 18.00 -23.27 14.46
N SER A 185 17.01 -22.53 14.95
CA SER A 185 16.98 -21.90 16.28
C SER A 185 17.10 -22.87 17.45
N ASN A 186 16.77 -24.15 17.24
CA ASN A 186 16.85 -25.19 18.29
C ASN A 186 18.28 -25.75 18.44
N LEU A 187 19.19 -25.41 17.52
CA LEU A 187 20.59 -25.84 17.55
C LEU A 187 21.46 -24.84 18.32
N THR A 188 22.59 -25.30 18.85
CA THR A 188 23.59 -24.38 19.43
C THR A 188 24.22 -23.52 18.34
N ALA A 189 24.69 -22.32 18.69
CA ALA A 189 25.38 -21.42 17.77
C ALA A 189 26.59 -22.09 17.09
N GLU A 190 27.30 -23.01 17.79
CA GLU A 190 28.38 -23.77 17.16
C GLU A 190 27.87 -24.71 16.08
N LEU A 191 26.74 -25.38 16.31
CA LEU A 191 26.17 -26.33 15.36
C LEU A 191 25.49 -25.62 14.17
N GLN A 192 24.84 -24.48 14.41
CA GLN A 192 24.36 -23.59 13.34
C GLN A 192 25.53 -23.11 12.47
N ALA A 193 26.63 -22.66 13.09
CA ALA A 193 27.82 -22.24 12.38
C ALA A 193 28.48 -23.41 11.61
N ALA A 194 28.45 -24.62 12.17
CA ALA A 194 28.97 -25.82 11.52
C ALA A 194 28.14 -26.24 10.30
N ILE A 195 26.80 -26.19 10.38
CA ILE A 195 25.90 -26.47 9.26
C ILE A 195 26.07 -25.42 8.16
N ALA A 196 26.10 -24.13 8.52
CA ALA A 196 26.33 -23.07 7.56
C ALA A 196 27.75 -23.12 6.94
N ALA A 197 28.76 -23.60 7.68
CA ALA A 197 30.10 -23.82 7.13
C ALA A 197 30.12 -25.03 6.19
N PHE A 198 29.42 -26.10 6.54
CA PHE A 198 29.27 -27.29 5.71
C PHE A 198 28.59 -26.97 4.39
N SER A 199 27.50 -26.19 4.38
CA SER A 199 26.73 -25.87 3.17
C SER A 199 27.44 -24.97 2.17
N ARG A 200 28.45 -24.21 2.61
CA ARG A 200 29.20 -23.24 1.78
C ARG A 200 30.35 -23.86 0.98
N LEU A 201 30.57 -25.18 1.09
CA LEU A 201 31.60 -25.87 0.32
C LEU A 201 31.10 -26.13 -1.11
N ASN A 202 31.88 -25.74 -2.12
CA ASN A 202 31.47 -25.73 -3.54
C ASN A 202 32.27 -26.71 -4.44
N THR A 203 32.94 -27.71 -3.88
CA THR A 203 33.87 -28.59 -4.64
C THR A 203 33.71 -30.06 -4.24
N LEU A 204 32.62 -30.68 -4.74
CA LEU A 204 32.35 -32.12 -4.57
C LEU A 204 32.46 -32.87 -5.90
N THR A 205 32.98 -34.09 -5.83
CA THR A 205 32.92 -35.08 -6.92
C THR A 205 31.52 -35.73 -7.09
N GLY A 206 30.55 -35.34 -6.25
CA GLY A 206 29.19 -35.87 -6.17
C GLY A 206 29.02 -36.85 -5.01
N VAL A 207 27.88 -36.81 -4.32
CA VAL A 207 27.55 -37.72 -3.20
C VAL A 207 26.57 -38.78 -3.70
N ILE A 208 26.94 -40.05 -3.55
CA ILE A 208 26.13 -41.20 -3.99
C ILE A 208 25.55 -41.92 -2.77
N ALA A 209 24.30 -42.34 -2.83
CA ALA A 209 23.64 -43.08 -1.76
C ALA A 209 24.35 -44.44 -1.51
N PRO A 210 24.86 -44.71 -0.29
CA PRO A 210 25.57 -45.95 0.02
C PRO A 210 24.63 -47.11 0.36
N VAL A 211 23.36 -46.83 0.68
CA VAL A 211 22.31 -47.77 1.07
C VAL A 211 20.97 -47.33 0.44
N ASP A 212 20.05 -48.28 0.24
CA ASP A 212 18.69 -47.96 -0.18
C ASP A 212 18.01 -47.19 0.97
N LEU A 213 17.45 -46.02 0.68
CA LEU A 213 16.55 -45.33 1.60
C LEU A 213 15.14 -45.88 1.40
N LEU A 214 14.49 -46.23 2.50
CA LEU A 214 13.12 -46.73 2.51
C LEU A 214 12.20 -45.67 3.12
N ASP A 215 10.99 -45.54 2.60
CA ASP A 215 9.91 -44.83 3.31
C ASP A 215 9.40 -45.65 4.53
N ASP A 216 8.48 -45.07 5.29
CA ASP A 216 7.85 -45.71 6.47
C ASP A 216 7.11 -47.01 6.13
N GLU A 217 6.84 -47.24 4.85
CA GLU A 217 6.11 -48.40 4.31
C GLU A 217 7.06 -49.47 3.75
N GLY A 218 8.38 -49.22 3.75
CA GLY A 218 9.43 -50.13 3.30
C GLY A 218 9.71 -50.07 1.80
N THR A 219 9.28 -49.02 1.09
CA THR A 219 9.52 -48.80 -0.34
C THR A 219 10.81 -48.01 -0.57
N VAL A 220 11.63 -48.43 -1.53
CA VAL A 220 12.88 -47.72 -1.87
C VAL A 220 12.57 -46.35 -2.52
N ILE A 221 12.92 -45.28 -1.83
CA ILE A 221 12.77 -43.87 -2.27
C ILE A 221 14.05 -43.29 -2.89
N VAL A 222 15.22 -43.80 -2.49
CA VAL A 222 16.52 -43.51 -3.12
C VAL A 222 17.28 -44.81 -3.18
N ALA A 223 17.66 -45.27 -4.38
CA ALA A 223 18.36 -46.53 -4.51
C ALA A 223 19.86 -46.37 -4.25
N VAL A 224 20.51 -47.44 -3.81
CA VAL A 224 21.97 -47.52 -3.78
C VAL A 224 22.52 -47.16 -5.16
N GLY A 225 23.43 -46.18 -5.20
CA GLY A 225 24.03 -45.74 -6.46
C GLY A 225 23.37 -44.50 -7.07
N ASP A 226 22.23 -44.04 -6.56
CA ASP A 226 21.63 -42.77 -6.97
C ASP A 226 22.42 -41.58 -6.41
N THR A 227 22.51 -40.51 -7.21
CA THR A 227 23.19 -39.27 -6.82
C THR A 227 22.30 -38.48 -5.86
N VAL A 228 22.77 -38.30 -4.63
CA VAL A 228 22.11 -37.53 -3.56
C VAL A 228 22.48 -36.05 -3.64
N VAL A 229 23.72 -35.72 -4.02
CA VAL A 229 24.19 -34.36 -4.30
C VAL A 229 25.03 -34.39 -5.58
N GLY A 230 24.67 -33.57 -6.57
CA GLY A 230 25.38 -33.50 -7.84
C GLY A 230 26.80 -32.95 -7.70
N ALA A 231 27.71 -33.36 -8.59
CA ALA A 231 29.04 -32.74 -8.67
C ALA A 231 28.91 -31.23 -8.95
N GLY A 232 29.59 -30.41 -8.14
CA GLY A 232 29.49 -28.94 -8.21
C GLY A 232 28.22 -28.31 -7.63
N GLN A 233 27.34 -29.08 -6.97
CA GLN A 233 26.24 -28.53 -6.17
C GLN A 233 26.68 -28.23 -4.73
N SER A 234 26.12 -27.18 -4.12
CA SER A 234 26.36 -26.82 -2.72
C SER A 234 25.85 -27.92 -1.79
N LEU A 235 26.57 -28.15 -0.69
CA LEU A 235 26.15 -29.08 0.35
C LEU A 235 24.89 -28.57 1.08
N PRO A 236 24.04 -29.46 1.61
CA PRO A 236 22.81 -29.05 2.29
C PRO A 236 23.08 -28.19 3.53
N GLY A 237 22.38 -27.06 3.64
CA GLY A 237 22.40 -26.16 4.80
C GLY A 237 21.16 -26.22 5.68
N SER A 238 20.15 -27.00 5.30
CA SER A 238 18.95 -27.22 6.11
C SER A 238 19.17 -28.34 7.14
N ILE A 239 18.47 -28.26 8.28
CA ILE A 239 18.42 -29.35 9.27
C ILE A 239 18.04 -30.66 8.60
N SER A 240 17.01 -30.63 7.75
CA SER A 240 16.50 -31.80 7.03
C SER A 240 17.52 -32.38 6.06
N GLY A 241 18.26 -31.53 5.33
CA GLY A 241 19.28 -31.97 4.39
C GLY A 241 20.50 -32.57 5.08
N VAL A 242 20.97 -31.99 6.20
CA VAL A 242 22.06 -32.56 6.99
C VAL A 242 21.62 -33.85 7.71
N ARG A 243 20.40 -33.87 8.27
CA ARG A 243 19.82 -35.06 8.91
C ARG A 243 19.69 -36.22 7.93
N ARG A 244 19.28 -35.96 6.69
CA ARG A 244 19.25 -36.97 5.62
C ARG A 244 20.62 -37.57 5.34
N LEU A 245 21.68 -36.77 5.32
CA LEU A 245 23.05 -37.31 5.20
C LEU A 245 23.43 -38.17 6.42
N ASN A 246 23.02 -37.78 7.63
CA ASN A 246 23.21 -38.59 8.83
C ASN A 246 22.45 -39.93 8.75
N GLU A 247 21.21 -39.93 8.26
CA GLU A 247 20.36 -41.12 8.07
C GLU A 247 20.92 -42.08 7.00
N LEU A 248 21.52 -41.53 5.95
CA LEU A 248 22.27 -42.27 4.93
C LEU A 248 23.58 -42.89 5.45
N GLY A 249 23.96 -42.61 6.70
CA GLY A 249 25.23 -43.05 7.27
C GLY A 249 26.45 -42.32 6.71
N ILE A 250 26.25 -41.17 6.05
CA ILE A 250 27.33 -40.35 5.50
C ILE A 250 27.84 -39.45 6.62
N SER A 251 28.93 -39.88 7.26
CA SER A 251 29.56 -39.14 8.35
C SER A 251 30.59 -38.11 7.88
N ALA A 252 31.03 -38.18 6.62
CA ALA A 252 31.98 -37.25 6.04
C ALA A 252 31.92 -37.23 4.50
N VAL A 253 32.38 -36.13 3.88
CA VAL A 253 32.40 -35.93 2.42
C VAL A 253 33.81 -35.53 1.96
N GLU A 254 34.33 -36.10 0.87
CA GLU A 254 35.63 -35.71 0.31
C GLU A 254 35.51 -34.43 -0.53
N VAL A 255 36.37 -33.46 -0.25
CA VAL A 255 36.46 -32.17 -0.97
C VAL A 255 37.64 -32.23 -1.95
N GLU A 256 37.43 -31.77 -3.18
CA GLU A 256 38.51 -31.65 -4.18
C GLU A 256 39.45 -30.51 -3.78
N GLY A 257 40.78 -30.71 -3.86
CA GLY A 257 41.73 -29.72 -3.33
C GLY A 257 42.16 -28.66 -4.33
N ALA A 258 41.82 -27.38 -4.11
CA ALA A 258 42.50 -26.23 -4.71
C ALA A 258 43.80 -25.83 -3.98
N GLU A 259 44.66 -25.09 -4.69
CA GLU A 259 45.86 -24.49 -4.11
C GLU A 259 45.50 -23.54 -2.95
N ASP A 260 46.31 -23.54 -1.88
CA ASP A 260 46.18 -22.66 -0.71
C ASP A 260 46.24 -21.17 -1.14
N ALA A 261 45.06 -20.61 -1.42
CA ALA A 261 44.87 -19.31 -2.04
C ALA A 261 45.15 -18.14 -1.10
N GLY A 262 45.44 -18.36 0.19
CA GLY A 262 45.81 -17.28 1.11
C GLY A 262 45.74 -17.67 2.59
N ASP A 263 46.32 -16.82 3.42
CA ASP A 263 46.35 -16.97 4.87
C ASP A 263 45.56 -15.86 5.57
N ALA A 264 44.99 -16.21 6.71
CA ALA A 264 44.56 -15.22 7.68
C ALA A 264 45.81 -14.63 8.39
N PRO A 265 45.90 -13.30 8.53
CA PRO A 265 47.05 -12.63 9.14
C PRO A 265 47.12 -12.95 10.63
N LYS A 266 48.33 -12.99 11.17
CA LYS A 266 48.59 -13.37 12.57
C LYS A 266 47.72 -12.63 13.61
N LEU A 267 47.55 -11.30 13.48
CA LEU A 267 46.72 -10.51 14.39
C LEU A 267 45.98 -9.40 13.63
N PHE A 268 44.67 -9.32 13.81
CA PHE A 268 43.85 -8.24 13.27
C PHE A 268 42.77 -7.77 14.27
N ALA A 269 42.23 -6.58 14.07
CA ALA A 269 41.05 -6.10 14.77
C ALA A 269 39.98 -5.64 13.78
N VAL A 270 38.74 -5.76 14.24
CA VAL A 270 37.57 -5.20 13.58
C VAL A 270 37.08 -4.03 14.43
N GLU A 271 36.86 -2.92 13.76
CA GLU A 271 36.40 -1.67 14.34
C GLU A 271 35.19 -1.19 13.56
N VAL A 272 34.19 -0.63 14.24
CA VAL A 272 32.99 -0.10 13.57
C VAL A 272 32.74 1.34 13.98
N SER A 273 31.98 2.07 13.17
CA SER A 273 31.55 3.42 13.45
C SER A 273 30.10 3.60 13.09
N MET A 274 29.32 4.22 13.97
CA MET A 274 27.99 4.75 13.68
C MET A 274 28.01 5.99 12.77
N GLY A 275 29.20 6.48 12.37
CA GLY A 275 29.36 7.77 11.69
C GLY A 275 29.56 8.96 12.62
N LYS A 276 29.71 8.72 13.94
CA LYS A 276 30.05 9.77 14.92
C LYS A 276 31.42 10.38 14.63
N GLN A 277 31.56 11.68 14.86
CA GLN A 277 32.83 12.42 14.70
C GLN A 277 33.81 12.07 15.84
N ALA A 278 35.09 11.87 15.52
CA ALA A 278 36.14 11.62 16.50
C ALA A 278 36.65 12.90 17.15
N GLY A 279 36.68 12.99 18.48
CA GLY A 279 37.23 14.14 19.20
C GLY A 279 36.23 15.29 19.32
N ASP A 280 36.68 16.54 19.10
CA ASP A 280 35.81 17.71 19.16
C ASP A 280 35.13 18.03 17.82
N THR A 281 34.26 19.04 17.82
CA THR A 281 33.52 19.51 16.64
C THR A 281 34.42 20.10 15.54
N SER A 282 35.75 20.17 15.71
CA SER A 282 36.73 20.62 14.70
C SER A 282 37.39 19.47 13.93
N SER A 283 37.25 18.22 14.40
CA SER A 283 37.80 17.04 13.74
C SER A 283 37.16 16.74 12.38
N LYS A 284 37.90 16.09 11.48
CA LYS A 284 37.38 15.60 10.19
C LYS A 284 37.41 14.08 10.08
N ASN A 285 37.62 13.41 11.21
CA ASN A 285 37.76 11.96 11.28
C ASN A 285 36.53 11.36 11.95
N TYR A 286 36.17 10.15 11.55
CA TYR A 286 35.15 9.34 12.22
C TYR A 286 35.73 8.66 13.46
N ARG A 287 34.88 8.49 14.47
CA ARG A 287 35.16 7.70 15.68
C ARG A 287 34.91 6.23 15.36
N PHE A 288 35.90 5.39 15.61
CA PHE A 288 35.80 3.95 15.49
C PHE A 288 35.93 3.31 16.87
N ASP A 289 35.03 2.38 17.17
CA ASP A 289 35.06 1.58 18.40
C ASP A 289 35.48 0.14 18.03
N VAL A 290 36.39 -0.44 18.83
CA VAL A 290 36.93 -1.77 18.54
C VAL A 290 35.95 -2.83 19.03
N VAL A 291 35.35 -3.60 18.12
CA VAL A 291 34.36 -4.64 18.44
C VAL A 291 34.98 -6.00 18.64
N GLY A 292 36.17 -6.24 18.06
CA GLY A 292 36.86 -7.51 18.22
C GLY A 292 38.33 -7.48 17.84
N ARG A 293 39.11 -8.35 18.47
CA ARG A 293 40.49 -8.67 18.10
C ARG A 293 40.63 -10.16 17.95
N ALA A 294 41.29 -10.60 16.89
CA ALA A 294 41.51 -12.01 16.61
C ALA A 294 42.98 -12.26 16.33
N SER A 295 43.52 -13.30 16.98
CA SER A 295 44.80 -13.90 16.65
C SER A 295 44.57 -15.22 15.95
N VAL A 296 45.16 -15.41 14.78
CA VAL A 296 44.98 -16.65 14.02
C VAL A 296 45.89 -17.74 14.60
N SER A 297 45.29 -18.85 15.01
CA SER A 297 46.00 -20.08 15.37
C SER A 297 45.52 -21.22 14.46
N GLY A 298 46.44 -21.83 13.72
CA GLY A 298 46.14 -22.93 12.81
C GLY A 298 45.34 -22.52 11.56
N ASN A 299 44.29 -23.27 11.24
CA ASN A 299 43.59 -23.25 9.95
C ASN A 299 42.27 -22.46 9.96
N GLN A 300 42.01 -21.63 10.98
CA GLN A 300 40.79 -20.84 11.04
C GLN A 300 40.74 -19.82 9.87
N ARG A 301 39.64 -19.82 9.11
CA ARG A 301 39.40 -18.94 7.95
C ARG A 301 38.15 -18.07 8.05
N ARG A 302 37.32 -18.29 9.07
CA ARG A 302 36.11 -17.50 9.32
C ARG A 302 36.09 -17.03 10.76
N PHE A 303 35.85 -15.74 10.94
CA PHE A 303 35.74 -15.09 12.24
C PHE A 303 34.42 -14.34 12.29
N VAL A 304 33.66 -14.54 13.37
CA VAL A 304 32.38 -13.86 13.60
C VAL A 304 32.55 -12.99 14.84
N PHE A 305 32.21 -11.72 14.71
CA PHE A 305 32.28 -10.73 15.77
C PHE A 305 30.86 -10.27 16.07
N PRO A 306 30.21 -10.81 17.13
CA PRO A 306 28.91 -10.32 17.55
C PRO A 306 29.04 -8.87 18.04
N LEU A 307 28.04 -8.07 17.74
CA LEU A 307 27.95 -6.67 18.10
C LEU A 307 27.09 -6.50 19.35
N VAL A 308 27.46 -5.52 20.16
CA VAL A 308 26.69 -5.06 21.30
C VAL A 308 26.42 -3.56 21.11
N PRO A 309 25.36 -3.01 21.70
CA PRO A 309 25.04 -1.59 21.56
C PRO A 309 26.24 -0.70 21.89
N LEU A 310 26.59 0.19 20.95
CA LEU A 310 27.66 1.20 21.14
C LEU A 310 27.17 2.46 21.84
N ASP A 311 25.91 2.48 22.24
CA ASP A 311 25.28 3.54 23.00
C ASP A 311 24.37 2.94 24.09
N TRP A 312 23.86 3.78 24.98
CA TRP A 312 23.14 3.37 26.17
C TRP A 312 21.81 2.70 25.81
N ALA A 313 21.64 1.43 26.18
CA ALA A 313 20.53 0.55 25.77
C ALA A 313 20.10 -0.40 26.90
N ASP A 314 20.18 0.07 28.15
CA ASP A 314 19.79 -0.67 29.36
C ASP A 314 18.56 0.03 29.99
N ALA A 315 17.37 -0.37 29.55
CA ALA A 315 16.08 0.16 30.00
C ALA A 315 15.67 -0.42 31.36
N ASN A 316 16.01 -1.68 31.63
CA ASN A 316 15.64 -2.38 32.86
C ASN A 316 16.58 -2.09 34.05
N LEU A 317 17.72 -1.43 33.79
CA LEU A 317 18.77 -1.04 34.75
C LEU A 317 19.48 -2.23 35.42
N ASP A 318 19.60 -3.35 34.73
CA ASP A 318 20.30 -4.55 35.22
C ASP A 318 21.82 -4.52 34.98
N GLY A 319 22.31 -3.52 34.24
CA GLY A 319 23.71 -3.32 33.91
C GLY A 319 24.17 -4.01 32.63
N SER A 320 23.25 -4.63 31.88
CA SER A 320 23.46 -5.24 30.57
C SER A 320 22.56 -4.59 29.52
N PRO A 321 22.98 -4.52 28.24
CA PRO A 321 22.09 -4.06 27.18
C PRO A 321 20.90 -5.01 26.98
N ASP A 322 19.71 -4.47 26.70
CA ASP A 322 18.49 -5.27 26.54
C ASP A 322 18.46 -6.12 25.26
N PHE A 323 19.31 -5.78 24.27
CA PHE A 323 19.34 -6.44 22.96
C PHE A 323 20.76 -6.47 22.35
N PRO A 324 21.05 -7.43 21.46
CA PRO A 324 22.32 -7.49 20.72
C PRO A 324 22.32 -6.56 19.50
N GLY A 325 23.50 -6.17 19.03
CA GLY A 325 23.64 -5.35 17.83
C GLY A 325 23.74 -3.85 18.08
N THR A 326 24.02 -3.11 17.02
CA THR A 326 24.22 -1.66 17.05
C THR A 326 24.05 -1.07 15.65
N PHE A 327 23.88 0.25 15.56
CA PHE A 327 24.00 0.96 14.30
C PHE A 327 25.46 0.94 13.80
N VAL A 328 25.64 0.70 12.50
CA VAL A 328 26.92 0.63 11.80
C VAL A 328 26.81 1.39 10.48
N HIS A 329 27.77 2.27 10.21
CA HIS A 329 27.93 2.97 8.93
C HIS A 329 29.25 2.59 8.27
N PHE A 330 30.32 2.52 9.08
CA PHE A 330 31.65 2.14 8.61
C PHE A 330 32.16 0.91 9.36
N VAL A 331 32.83 0.03 8.63
CA VAL A 331 33.60 -1.09 9.19
C VAL A 331 35.05 -0.96 8.76
N ARG A 332 35.97 -1.11 9.70
CA ARG A 332 37.41 -1.08 9.43
C ARG A 332 38.06 -2.36 9.95
N VAL A 333 38.80 -3.02 9.07
CA VAL A 333 39.64 -4.16 9.42
C VAL A 333 41.10 -3.72 9.38
N THR A 334 41.76 -3.77 10.54
CA THR A 334 43.16 -3.36 10.69
C THR A 334 44.02 -4.57 11.04
N ILE A 335 45.07 -4.83 10.26
CA ILE A 335 46.03 -5.90 10.53
C ILE A 335 47.20 -5.33 11.34
N PHE A 336 47.46 -5.91 12.52
CA PHE A 336 48.46 -5.42 13.48
C PHE A 336 49.73 -6.25 13.55
N ASP A 337 49.68 -7.51 13.09
CA ASP A 337 50.84 -8.40 13.07
C ASP A 337 50.70 -9.43 11.93
N SER A 338 51.84 -9.81 11.36
CA SER A 338 51.96 -10.77 10.27
C SER A 338 53.27 -11.56 10.45
N ASP A 339 53.25 -12.84 10.09
CA ASP A 339 54.44 -13.68 10.09
C ASP A 339 55.36 -13.42 8.89
N PHE A 340 54.95 -12.58 7.93
CA PHE A 340 55.68 -12.19 6.72
C PHE A 340 56.35 -13.40 6.03
N ASP A 341 57.67 -13.40 5.89
CA ASP A 341 58.44 -14.48 5.27
C ASP A 341 58.69 -15.69 6.19
N THR A 342 58.13 -15.71 7.41
CA THR A 342 58.48 -16.67 8.48
C THR A 342 57.30 -17.46 9.02
N LYS A 343 56.23 -17.66 8.23
CA LYS A 343 54.98 -18.32 8.65
C LYS A 343 55.18 -19.70 9.28
N GLU A 344 55.92 -20.55 8.59
CA GLU A 344 56.12 -21.95 8.98
C GLU A 344 57.55 -22.39 8.66
N LEU A 345 58.19 -23.12 9.57
CA LEU A 345 59.49 -23.73 9.32
C LEU A 345 59.31 -25.05 8.55
N LEU A 346 59.75 -25.08 7.29
CA LEU A 346 59.65 -26.27 6.42
C LEU A 346 60.69 -27.33 6.76
N GLY A 347 61.83 -26.92 7.35
CA GLY A 347 62.90 -27.81 7.74
C GLY A 347 64.29 -27.18 7.64
N GLU A 348 65.30 -28.00 7.87
CA GLU A 348 66.71 -27.60 7.84
C GLU A 348 67.48 -28.42 6.79
N GLY A 349 68.47 -27.79 6.14
CA GLY A 349 69.34 -28.47 5.17
C GLY A 349 68.60 -28.96 3.92
N GLU A 350 69.01 -30.11 3.38
CA GLU A 350 68.53 -30.64 2.10
C GLU A 350 67.02 -30.97 2.10
N LEU A 351 66.50 -31.52 3.20
CA LEU A 351 65.06 -31.82 3.34
C LEU A 351 64.22 -30.53 3.36
N GLY A 352 64.69 -29.50 4.06
CA GLY A 352 64.03 -28.19 4.06
C GLY A 352 64.07 -27.50 2.69
N GLN A 353 65.17 -27.68 1.94
CA GLN A 353 65.30 -27.15 0.60
C GLN A 353 64.34 -27.80 -0.39
N ILE A 354 64.19 -29.13 -0.36
CA ILE A 354 63.22 -29.84 -1.21
C ILE A 354 61.80 -29.36 -0.95
N ALA A 355 61.41 -29.23 0.33
CA ALA A 355 60.10 -28.71 0.70
C ALA A 355 59.91 -27.26 0.21
N TYR A 356 60.91 -26.40 0.37
CA TYR A 356 60.87 -25.01 -0.09
C TYR A 356 60.78 -24.88 -1.62
N ASP A 357 61.52 -25.70 -2.37
CA ASP A 357 61.52 -25.68 -3.83
C ASP A 357 60.25 -26.29 -4.44
N SER A 358 59.48 -27.06 -3.67
CA SER A 358 58.16 -27.56 -4.07
C SER A 358 57.05 -26.51 -3.97
N LEU A 359 57.27 -25.43 -3.20
CA LEU A 359 56.27 -24.36 -3.06
C LEU A 359 56.23 -23.45 -4.30
N PRO A 360 55.05 -22.89 -4.64
CA PRO A 360 54.93 -21.78 -5.58
C PRO A 360 55.83 -20.62 -5.19
N LEU A 361 56.31 -19.86 -6.18
CA LEU A 361 57.29 -18.79 -5.95
C LEU A 361 56.80 -17.74 -4.94
N GLU A 362 55.49 -17.45 -4.91
CA GLU A 362 54.87 -16.54 -3.95
C GLU A 362 54.80 -17.09 -2.51
N ARG A 363 54.90 -18.41 -2.31
CA ARG A 363 54.87 -19.07 -0.98
C ARG A 363 56.26 -19.31 -0.39
N ARG A 364 57.32 -18.97 -1.12
CA ARG A 364 58.72 -19.13 -0.70
C ARG A 364 59.16 -17.98 0.20
N GLY A 365 59.39 -18.28 1.48
CA GLY A 365 59.73 -17.29 2.52
C GLY A 365 61.24 -17.13 2.78
N LEU A 366 61.60 -16.85 4.03
CA LEU A 366 62.94 -16.46 4.41
C LEU A 366 63.88 -17.67 4.41
N ARG A 367 65.09 -17.49 3.86
CA ARG A 367 66.21 -18.42 4.03
C ARG A 367 67.10 -17.93 5.16
N VAL A 368 67.19 -18.67 6.26
CA VAL A 368 68.04 -18.31 7.41
C VAL A 368 69.32 -19.11 7.38
N TYR A 369 70.42 -18.44 7.04
CA TYR A 369 71.77 -19.00 7.06
C TYR A 369 72.34 -18.97 8.47
N GLN A 370 72.98 -20.06 8.89
CA GLN A 370 73.52 -20.21 10.24
C GLN A 370 75.01 -20.58 10.19
N ARG A 371 75.77 -20.14 11.19
CA ARG A 371 77.15 -20.58 11.42
C ARG A 371 77.25 -21.45 12.67
N LEU A 372 78.10 -22.47 12.62
CA LEU A 372 78.51 -23.27 13.76
C LEU A 372 79.69 -22.58 14.47
N THR A 373 79.56 -22.39 15.77
CA THR A 373 80.65 -21.89 16.61
C THR A 373 81.54 -23.04 17.09
N ALA A 374 82.77 -22.74 17.50
CA ALA A 374 83.72 -23.74 18.02
C ALA A 374 83.21 -24.54 19.23
N GLY A 375 82.15 -24.07 19.91
CA GLY A 375 81.48 -24.78 21.00
C GLY A 375 80.23 -25.60 20.59
N GLY A 376 79.95 -25.75 19.29
CA GLY A 376 78.79 -26.49 18.78
C GLY A 376 77.46 -25.72 18.77
N PHE A 377 77.45 -24.44 19.17
CA PHE A 377 76.24 -23.60 19.09
C PHE A 377 76.05 -23.04 17.68
N VAL A 378 74.80 -23.02 17.21
CA VAL A 378 74.38 -22.38 15.95
C VAL A 378 74.01 -20.93 16.19
N LYS A 379 74.50 -20.03 15.33
CA LYS A 379 74.17 -18.59 15.35
C LYS A 379 73.71 -18.14 13.97
N ARG A 380 72.61 -17.39 13.90
CA ARG A 380 72.13 -16.76 12.65
C ARG A 380 73.19 -15.83 12.07
N ILE A 381 73.42 -15.94 10.76
CA ILE A 381 74.25 -15.01 10.00
C ILE A 381 73.35 -13.87 9.55
N SER A 382 73.74 -12.65 9.94
CA SER A 382 73.14 -11.43 9.41
C SER A 382 73.92 -10.97 8.17
N PRO A 383 73.27 -10.32 7.19
CA PRO A 383 73.97 -9.65 6.12
C PRO A 383 74.90 -8.56 6.68
N VAL A 384 76.01 -8.30 5.97
CA VAL A 384 76.90 -7.19 6.30
C VAL A 384 76.35 -5.93 5.62
N ILE A 385 76.10 -4.91 6.42
CA ILE A 385 75.44 -3.67 6.02
C ILE A 385 76.44 -2.52 6.24
N ASP A 386 76.48 -1.54 5.35
CA ASP A 386 77.27 -0.32 5.54
C ASP A 386 76.57 0.70 6.47
N ASP A 387 77.25 1.83 6.73
CA ASP A 387 76.74 2.91 7.59
C ASP A 387 75.50 3.62 7.00
N LEU A 388 75.21 3.42 5.71
CA LEU A 388 74.04 3.96 5.01
C LEU A 388 72.87 2.98 4.98
N GLY A 389 73.08 1.73 5.42
CA GLY A 389 72.07 0.67 5.43
C GLY A 389 72.05 -0.19 4.17
N ASP A 390 73.02 -0.02 3.25
CA ASP A 390 73.13 -0.83 2.04
C ASP A 390 73.82 -2.17 2.31
N THR A 391 73.31 -3.25 1.70
CA THR A 391 73.85 -4.60 1.90
C THR A 391 75.16 -4.78 1.11
N LEU A 392 76.29 -4.83 1.82
CA LEU A 392 77.62 -5.08 1.24
C LEU A 392 77.86 -6.56 0.93
N LEU A 393 77.42 -7.46 1.82
CA LEU A 393 77.46 -8.91 1.63
C LEU A 393 76.15 -9.53 2.12
N THR A 394 75.52 -10.36 1.28
CA THR A 394 74.32 -11.10 1.68
C THR A 394 74.68 -12.21 2.69
N ALA A 395 73.71 -12.59 3.54
CA ALA A 395 73.90 -13.69 4.49
C ALA A 395 74.28 -15.02 3.79
N GLU A 396 73.79 -15.24 2.57
CA GLU A 396 74.14 -16.38 1.71
C GLU A 396 75.62 -16.35 1.31
N ARG A 397 76.13 -15.18 0.90
CA ARG A 397 77.53 -15.02 0.52
C ARG A 397 78.46 -15.19 1.72
N VAL A 398 78.11 -14.58 2.85
CA VAL A 398 78.85 -14.74 4.11
C VAL A 398 78.86 -16.21 4.54
N HIS A 399 77.76 -16.93 4.42
CA HIS A 399 77.68 -18.37 4.71
C HIS A 399 78.56 -19.20 3.78
N THR A 400 78.52 -18.92 2.48
CA THR A 400 79.28 -19.66 1.45
C THR A 400 80.80 -19.47 1.62
N ASP A 401 81.23 -18.28 2.05
CA ASP A 401 82.65 -17.95 2.26
C ASP A 401 83.21 -18.51 3.60
N LEU A 402 82.36 -19.07 4.49
CA LEU A 402 82.82 -19.75 5.72
C LEU A 402 83.48 -21.11 5.41
N PRO A 403 84.48 -21.56 6.21
CA PRO A 403 84.97 -22.92 6.15
C PRO A 403 83.85 -23.95 6.35
N ALA A 404 83.89 -25.08 5.65
CA ALA A 404 82.85 -26.12 5.73
C ALA A 404 82.57 -26.62 7.17
N SER A 405 83.55 -26.56 8.07
CA SER A 405 83.40 -26.91 9.50
C SER A 405 82.61 -25.87 10.32
N GLU A 406 82.42 -24.66 9.79
CA GLU A 406 81.71 -23.56 10.43
C GLU A 406 80.36 -23.24 9.75
N GLN A 407 80.02 -23.90 8.64
CA GLN A 407 78.74 -23.76 7.97
C GLN A 407 77.64 -24.54 8.72
N GLY A 408 76.74 -23.81 9.38
CA GLY A 408 75.55 -24.39 10.01
C GLY A 408 74.44 -24.68 8.99
N PRO A 409 73.40 -25.43 9.40
CA PRO A 409 72.27 -25.73 8.52
C PRO A 409 71.50 -24.47 8.12
N ILE A 410 70.98 -24.47 6.89
CA ILE A 410 70.08 -23.42 6.41
C ILE A 410 68.66 -23.80 6.80
N ARG A 411 67.91 -22.87 7.40
CA ARG A 411 66.48 -23.04 7.67
C ARG A 411 65.66 -22.40 6.56
N PHE A 412 64.64 -23.12 6.10
CA PHE A 412 63.73 -22.66 5.06
C PHE A 412 62.34 -22.42 5.63
N PHE A 413 61.75 -21.27 5.32
CA PHE A 413 60.42 -20.89 5.81
C PHE A 413 59.41 -20.76 4.67
N LYS A 414 58.15 -21.09 4.96
CA LYS A 414 56.97 -20.73 4.13
C LYS A 414 56.63 -19.25 4.35
N ARG A 415 56.31 -18.52 3.29
CA ARG A 415 55.80 -17.15 3.34
C ARG A 415 54.30 -17.14 3.65
N GLU A 416 53.89 -16.19 4.48
CA GLU A 416 52.48 -15.83 4.70
C GLU A 416 51.94 -15.02 3.51
N LEU A 417 50.75 -15.37 3.02
CA LEU A 417 50.00 -14.59 2.03
C LEU A 417 48.74 -14.00 2.68
N PRO A 418 48.85 -12.92 3.46
CA PRO A 418 47.72 -12.33 4.17
C PRO A 418 46.71 -11.78 3.15
N ARG A 419 45.53 -12.40 3.09
CA ARG A 419 44.50 -12.13 2.08
C ARG A 419 43.13 -12.11 2.73
N ILE A 420 42.35 -11.04 2.58
CA ILE A 420 40.97 -10.98 3.06
C ILE A 420 40.06 -11.29 1.87
N SER A 421 39.23 -12.32 1.98
CA SER A 421 38.28 -12.69 0.93
C SER A 421 37.03 -11.86 1.02
N GLU A 422 36.36 -11.87 2.18
CA GLU A 422 35.09 -11.20 2.36
C GLU A 422 35.00 -10.60 3.76
N VAL A 423 34.36 -9.45 3.88
CA VAL A 423 33.87 -8.90 5.13
C VAL A 423 32.39 -8.67 4.96
N GLU A 424 31.59 -9.26 5.84
CA GLU A 424 30.14 -9.23 5.79
C GLU A 424 29.62 -8.48 7.01
N VAL A 425 28.56 -7.69 6.82
CA VAL A 425 27.85 -6.98 7.88
C VAL A 425 26.43 -7.51 7.89
N TRP A 426 26.13 -8.35 8.88
CA TRP A 426 24.85 -9.03 8.99
C TRP A 426 23.94 -8.35 10.00
N GLY A 427 22.67 -8.29 9.67
CA GLY A 427 21.61 -7.83 10.55
C GLY A 427 20.25 -8.25 10.02
N PRO A 428 19.17 -7.66 10.56
CA PRO A 428 17.82 -7.80 10.06
C PRO A 428 17.70 -7.47 8.57
N GLY A 429 16.51 -7.65 8.01
CA GLY A 429 16.27 -7.46 6.59
C GLY A 429 16.55 -6.05 6.04
N THR A 430 15.91 -5.76 4.92
CA THR A 430 15.95 -4.42 4.35
C THR A 430 15.16 -3.45 5.24
N ASN A 431 15.74 -2.29 5.55
CA ASN A 431 15.04 -1.23 6.26
C ASN A 431 13.96 -0.61 5.36
N VAL A 432 12.68 -0.93 5.61
CA VAL A 432 11.55 -0.45 4.80
C VAL A 432 11.18 1.02 5.08
N ALA A 433 11.63 1.57 6.21
CA ALA A 433 11.44 2.98 6.55
C ALA A 433 12.44 3.91 5.86
N TYR A 434 13.51 3.39 5.27
CA TYR A 434 14.56 4.20 4.63
C TYR A 434 13.97 5.05 3.50
N ARG A 435 13.95 6.37 3.70
CA ARG A 435 13.44 7.38 2.74
C ARG A 435 12.10 6.95 2.13
N PRO A 436 10.99 7.04 2.88
CA PRO A 436 9.68 6.54 2.44
C PRO A 436 9.24 7.11 1.09
N GLU A 437 9.72 8.29 0.69
CA GLU A 437 9.50 8.87 -0.63
C GLU A 437 10.01 7.98 -1.79
N ARG A 438 11.00 7.13 -1.55
CA ARG A 438 11.42 6.09 -2.51
C ARG A 438 10.27 5.13 -2.77
N HIS A 439 9.53 4.72 -1.75
CA HIS A 439 8.43 3.77 -1.87
C HIS A 439 7.08 4.44 -2.22
N GLY A 440 7.09 5.71 -2.63
CA GLY A 440 5.86 6.49 -2.86
C GLY A 440 5.13 6.88 -1.57
N GLY A 441 5.85 6.90 -0.45
CA GLY A 441 5.41 7.39 0.85
C GLY A 441 5.81 8.85 1.10
N ALA A 442 5.57 9.31 2.32
CA ALA A 442 5.94 10.65 2.76
C ALA A 442 6.04 10.71 4.29
N ALA A 443 6.54 11.83 4.82
CA ALA A 443 6.61 12.08 6.24
C ALA A 443 6.17 13.50 6.54
N TYR A 444 5.51 13.68 7.68
CA TYR A 444 5.10 14.98 8.17
C TYR A 444 5.24 15.06 9.69
N GLU A 445 5.39 16.26 10.21
CA GLU A 445 5.42 16.54 11.64
C GLU A 445 4.63 17.81 11.93
N ASP A 446 3.98 17.84 13.09
CA ASP A 446 3.42 19.07 13.66
C ASP A 446 3.95 19.27 15.08
N GLY A 447 4.24 20.51 15.46
CA GLY A 447 4.74 20.92 16.78
C GLY A 447 6.16 20.47 17.17
N GLY A 448 6.91 19.86 16.26
CA GLY A 448 8.36 19.60 16.33
C GLY A 448 9.20 20.76 15.77
N ASN A 449 10.50 20.54 15.66
CA ASN A 449 11.43 21.53 15.10
C ASN A 449 12.46 20.84 14.19
N GLY A 450 12.08 20.54 12.95
CA GLY A 450 13.00 19.97 11.95
C GLY A 450 12.30 19.03 10.99
N THR A 451 13.05 18.36 10.13
CA THR A 451 12.45 17.52 9.08
C THR A 451 12.37 16.05 9.54
N PRO A 452 11.18 15.42 9.57
CA PRO A 452 11.02 14.04 10.03
C PRO A 452 11.79 13.04 9.16
N LEU A 453 11.97 13.34 7.87
CA LEU A 453 12.77 12.53 6.94
C LEU A 453 14.24 12.37 7.37
N LEU A 454 14.77 13.29 8.19
CA LEU A 454 16.13 13.16 8.74
C LEU A 454 16.26 12.04 9.78
N SER A 455 15.14 11.47 10.24
CA SER A 455 15.15 10.29 11.11
C SER A 455 15.09 8.97 10.35
N VAL A 456 15.04 9.01 9.01
CA VAL A 456 14.92 7.82 8.14
C VAL A 456 15.79 7.94 6.89
N ASP A 457 16.79 8.81 6.92
CA ASP A 457 17.65 9.11 5.76
C ASP A 457 18.90 8.22 5.67
N GLY A 458 19.08 7.32 6.65
CA GLY A 458 20.22 6.42 6.79
C GLY A 458 21.49 7.10 7.30
N VAL A 459 21.39 8.22 8.01
CA VAL A 459 22.54 8.93 8.58
C VAL A 459 22.36 9.12 10.08
N TYR A 460 23.04 8.32 10.90
CA TYR A 460 22.90 8.35 12.36
C TYR A 460 23.08 9.73 13.05
N LEU A 461 23.67 10.73 12.39
CA LEU A 461 23.90 12.06 12.98
C LEU A 461 22.86 13.11 12.58
N THR A 462 22.08 12.87 11.52
CA THR A 462 20.91 13.70 11.21
C THR A 462 19.81 13.39 12.22
N LYS A 463 18.86 14.32 12.38
CA LYS A 463 17.83 14.16 13.41
C LYS A 463 16.60 15.00 13.16
N TRP A 464 15.48 14.47 13.63
CA TRP A 464 14.27 15.20 13.92
C TRP A 464 14.22 15.58 15.41
N TYR A 465 13.64 16.74 15.70
CA TYR A 465 13.47 17.23 17.06
C TYR A 465 11.99 17.22 17.42
N GLY A 466 11.63 16.42 18.43
CA GLY A 466 10.26 16.35 18.95
C GLY A 466 10.20 16.93 20.36
N ASN A 467 9.37 17.95 20.58
CA ASN A 467 9.11 18.45 21.94
C ASN A 467 8.34 17.40 22.76
N ALA A 468 8.35 17.53 24.09
CA ALA A 468 7.61 16.63 24.97
C ALA A 468 6.11 16.73 24.68
N TRP A 469 5.53 15.62 24.26
CA TRP A 469 4.12 15.50 23.88
C TRP A 469 3.20 15.52 25.10
N ASP A 470 1.96 15.97 24.91
CA ASP A 470 0.90 15.97 25.92
C ASP A 470 -0.41 15.51 25.29
N LEU A 471 -1.11 14.61 25.97
CA LEU A 471 -2.41 14.10 25.55
C LEU A 471 -3.43 15.23 25.32
N LYS A 472 -3.34 16.36 26.04
CA LYS A 472 -4.25 17.52 25.88
C LYS A 472 -4.23 18.14 24.48
N TYR A 473 -3.18 17.87 23.69
CA TYR A 473 -3.00 18.37 22.33
C TYR A 473 -3.42 17.34 21.25
N SER A 474 -3.57 16.07 21.60
CA SER A 474 -3.98 15.01 20.64
C SER A 474 -5.47 14.66 20.68
N SER A 475 -6.20 15.11 21.69
CA SER A 475 -7.66 14.98 21.74
C SER A 475 -8.23 16.38 21.85
N GLY A 476 -9.23 16.74 21.04
CA GLY A 476 -9.92 18.04 21.08
C GLY A 476 -10.53 18.36 22.45
N TYR A 477 -9.67 18.69 23.40
CA TYR A 477 -9.97 19.02 24.77
C TYR A 477 -10.41 20.49 24.78
N ALA A 478 -11.57 20.75 25.37
CA ALA A 478 -12.29 22.01 25.27
C ALA A 478 -11.38 23.25 25.41
N GLY A 479 -11.31 24.07 24.36
CA GLY A 479 -10.59 25.34 24.32
C GLY A 479 -9.33 25.39 23.45
N HIS A 480 -8.91 24.28 22.85
CA HIS A 480 -7.82 24.23 21.87
C HIS A 480 -8.26 23.50 20.60
N ASP A 481 -8.76 24.25 19.62
CA ASP A 481 -9.06 23.69 18.30
C ASP A 481 -7.76 23.18 17.65
N GLN A 482 -7.74 21.88 17.32
CA GLN A 482 -6.86 21.25 16.32
C GLN A 482 -5.33 21.33 16.52
N LEU A 483 -4.81 21.61 17.72
CA LEU A 483 -3.35 21.67 17.94
C LEU A 483 -2.72 20.29 18.15
N VAL A 484 -2.52 19.49 17.09
CA VAL A 484 -1.82 18.19 17.18
C VAL A 484 -0.30 18.39 17.25
N CYS A 485 0.22 18.84 18.38
CA CYS A 485 1.65 19.14 18.48
C CYS A 485 2.51 17.89 18.78
N CYS A 486 3.81 17.99 18.45
CA CYS A 486 4.89 17.11 18.85
C CYS A 486 4.80 15.66 18.35
N THR A 487 4.24 15.47 17.16
CA THR A 487 4.04 14.15 16.56
C THR A 487 4.70 14.06 15.19
N MET A 488 5.36 12.94 14.91
CA MET A 488 5.84 12.59 13.58
C MET A 488 4.98 11.46 13.01
N TRP A 489 4.51 11.64 11.78
CA TRP A 489 3.84 10.61 10.98
C TRP A 489 4.71 10.22 9.78
N LEU A 490 4.78 8.92 9.54
CA LEU A 490 5.42 8.33 8.37
C LEU A 490 4.37 7.50 7.62
N ASP A 491 4.23 7.73 6.32
CA ASP A 491 3.62 6.80 5.38
C ASP A 491 4.75 6.06 4.66
N LEU A 492 4.84 4.75 4.84
CA LEU A 492 5.82 3.89 4.19
C LEU A 492 5.56 3.72 2.67
N GLY A 493 4.46 4.26 2.16
CA GLY A 493 4.07 4.25 0.75
C GLY A 493 3.25 3.02 0.36
N VAL A 494 3.70 1.83 0.78
CA VAL A 494 2.98 0.54 0.66
C VAL A 494 2.76 -0.07 2.04
N THR A 495 1.90 -1.09 2.09
CA THR A 495 1.72 -1.91 3.28
C THR A 495 2.75 -3.03 3.30
N PHE A 496 3.65 -3.02 4.28
CA PHE A 496 4.67 -4.03 4.50
C PHE A 496 4.27 -5.00 5.63
N TRP A 497 4.87 -6.18 5.63
CA TRP A 497 4.89 -7.06 6.78
C TRP A 497 6.08 -6.67 7.67
N ILE A 498 5.80 -6.25 8.89
CA ILE A 498 6.79 -5.72 9.84
C ILE A 498 6.61 -6.45 11.18
N ASP A 499 7.72 -6.86 11.79
CA ASP A 499 7.79 -7.48 13.13
C ASP A 499 8.80 -6.79 14.05
N HIS A 500 9.58 -5.86 13.51
CA HIS A 500 10.74 -5.33 14.19
C HIS A 500 10.96 -3.84 13.92
N VAL A 501 11.18 -3.05 14.97
CA VAL A 501 11.50 -1.62 14.87
C VAL A 501 12.68 -1.30 15.77
N VAL A 502 13.67 -0.62 15.20
CA VAL A 502 14.86 -0.14 15.91
C VAL A 502 14.90 1.38 15.85
N LEU A 503 15.13 2.01 17.00
CA LEU A 503 15.26 3.46 17.09
C LEU A 503 16.56 3.86 17.78
N GLY A 504 17.19 4.90 17.25
CA GLY A 504 18.34 5.56 17.85
C GLY A 504 18.03 6.95 18.38
N MET A 505 18.98 7.50 19.12
CA MET A 505 18.98 8.88 19.58
C MET A 505 20.37 9.52 19.55
N VAL A 506 20.39 10.86 19.53
CA VAL A 506 21.62 11.65 19.69
C VAL A 506 21.51 12.75 20.74
N THR A 507 22.47 12.82 21.64
CA THR A 507 22.52 13.87 22.67
C THR A 507 23.34 15.08 22.21
N THR A 508 23.19 16.22 22.87
CA THR A 508 23.97 17.44 22.53
C THR A 508 25.48 17.25 22.72
N ARG A 509 25.88 16.36 23.63
CA ARG A 509 27.26 15.93 23.91
C ARG A 509 27.26 14.46 24.33
N GLU A 510 28.35 13.75 24.10
CA GLU A 510 28.45 12.30 24.39
C GLU A 510 28.11 11.91 25.84
N THR A 511 28.50 12.74 26.81
CA THR A 511 28.24 12.54 28.25
C THR A 511 26.99 13.25 28.78
N SER A 512 26.24 13.93 27.90
CA SER A 512 25.02 14.65 28.26
C SER A 512 23.80 13.74 28.12
N THR A 513 22.81 13.93 28.98
CA THR A 513 21.45 13.38 28.82
C THR A 513 20.51 14.38 28.13
N GLU A 514 21.02 15.57 27.78
CA GLU A 514 20.27 16.61 27.05
C GLU A 514 20.00 16.15 25.62
N GLY A 515 18.71 15.99 25.28
CA GLY A 515 18.24 15.44 24.02
C GLY A 515 17.72 14.00 24.10
N SER A 516 17.88 13.29 25.22
CA SER A 516 17.18 12.02 25.45
C SER A 516 15.69 12.28 25.67
N ILE A 517 14.82 11.49 25.04
CA ILE A 517 13.38 11.56 25.25
C ILE A 517 12.99 11.07 26.65
N PHE A 518 11.79 11.41 27.08
CA PHE A 518 11.29 11.04 28.40
C PHE A 518 10.53 9.71 28.41
N GLY A 519 10.07 9.26 27.26
CA GLY A 519 9.27 8.07 27.07
C GLY A 519 9.00 7.83 25.58
N TRP A 520 8.81 6.56 25.23
CA TRP A 520 8.58 6.13 23.86
C TRP A 520 7.08 5.92 23.66
N HIS A 521 6.51 6.52 22.63
CA HIS A 521 5.14 6.26 22.19
C HIS A 521 5.15 6.00 20.68
N LEU A 522 4.98 4.72 20.33
CA LEU A 522 5.08 4.19 18.98
C LEU A 522 3.71 3.62 18.58
N GLN A 523 3.14 4.11 17.48
CA GLN A 523 1.90 3.55 16.96
C GLN A 523 2.06 3.15 15.50
N GLY A 524 1.40 2.06 15.12
CA GLY A 524 1.34 1.56 13.76
C GLY A 524 -0.08 1.41 13.26
N SER A 525 -0.29 1.61 11.96
CA SER A 525 -1.55 1.32 11.28
C SER A 525 -1.27 0.65 9.93
N ASP A 526 -2.13 -0.29 9.55
CA ASP A 526 -2.14 -0.89 8.21
C ASP A 526 -2.80 0.03 7.15
N GLY A 527 -3.35 1.18 7.59
CA GLY A 527 -4.10 2.10 6.74
C GLY A 527 -5.61 1.96 6.86
N THR A 528 -6.11 1.13 7.79
CA THR A 528 -7.55 1.04 8.09
C THR A 528 -8.08 2.41 8.53
N VAL A 529 -8.96 2.96 7.70
CA VAL A 529 -9.54 4.30 7.87
C VAL A 529 -10.75 4.23 8.80
N LEU A 530 -10.75 5.03 9.87
CA LEU A 530 -11.86 5.22 10.82
C LEU A 530 -12.70 6.46 10.49
N ARG A 531 -12.11 7.45 9.82
CA ARG A 531 -12.77 8.69 9.38
C ARG A 531 -12.23 9.09 8.03
N ALA A 532 -13.08 9.72 7.23
CA ALA A 532 -12.70 10.38 5.99
C ALA A 532 -11.37 11.16 6.11
N LEU A 533 -10.46 10.94 5.15
CA LEU A 533 -9.18 11.65 5.04
C LEU A 533 -9.12 12.35 3.68
N ASP A 534 -8.97 13.67 3.63
CA ASP A 534 -8.63 14.39 2.39
C ASP A 534 -7.17 14.84 2.48
N LEU A 535 -6.26 13.97 2.01
CA LEU A 535 -4.81 14.27 2.02
C LEU A 535 -4.37 14.68 0.62
N GLN A 536 -4.25 15.99 0.41
CA GLN A 536 -3.72 16.52 -0.83
C GLN A 536 -2.20 16.55 -0.77
N THR A 537 -1.67 17.04 0.34
CA THR A 537 -0.24 17.19 0.58
C THR A 537 0.17 16.50 1.89
N PRO A 538 1.48 16.29 2.14
CA PRO A 538 1.94 15.73 3.42
C PRO A 538 1.50 16.53 4.65
N GLU A 539 1.27 17.84 4.52
CA GLU A 539 0.79 18.70 5.60
C GLU A 539 -0.59 18.28 6.16
N ASP A 540 -1.39 17.59 5.35
CA ASP A 540 -2.70 17.08 5.76
C ASP A 540 -2.61 15.87 6.72
N PHE A 541 -1.40 15.35 6.99
CA PHE A 541 -1.20 14.15 7.81
C PHE A 541 -1.69 14.31 9.26
N ILE A 542 -1.93 15.54 9.71
CA ILE A 542 -2.60 15.83 10.98
C ILE A 542 -3.95 15.09 11.06
N GLN A 543 -4.64 14.87 9.93
CA GLN A 543 -5.90 14.13 9.88
C GLN A 543 -5.72 12.64 10.26
N LEU A 544 -4.53 12.05 10.04
CA LEU A 544 -4.25 10.64 10.34
C LEU A 544 -4.39 10.32 11.82
N GLU A 545 -4.11 11.29 12.70
CA GLU A 545 -4.22 11.20 14.17
C GLU A 545 -5.54 10.57 14.61
N SER A 546 -6.65 11.00 14.01
CA SER A 546 -7.99 10.51 14.33
C SER A 546 -8.68 9.76 13.20
N GLY A 547 -8.09 9.79 12.00
CA GLY A 547 -8.65 9.17 10.81
C GLY A 547 -8.19 7.74 10.58
N LEU A 548 -7.10 7.27 11.20
CA LEU A 548 -6.65 5.88 11.10
C LEU A 548 -6.86 5.07 12.37
N ALA A 549 -6.98 3.76 12.21
CA ALA A 549 -6.94 2.81 13.31
C ALA A 549 -5.49 2.57 13.74
N TRP A 550 -5.12 3.12 14.89
CA TRP A 550 -3.77 3.01 15.45
C TRP A 550 -3.67 1.88 16.47
N THR A 551 -2.58 1.14 16.41
CA THR A 551 -2.21 0.11 17.40
C THR A 551 -0.91 0.51 18.10
N ASP A 552 -0.87 0.39 19.42
CA ASP A 552 0.35 0.60 20.20
C ASP A 552 1.38 -0.49 19.86
N LEU A 553 2.60 -0.08 19.53
CA LEU A 553 3.69 -0.98 19.18
C LEU A 553 4.69 -1.15 20.32
N VAL A 554 4.74 -0.21 21.27
CA VAL A 554 5.80 -0.18 22.28
C VAL A 554 5.49 -1.05 23.50
N SER A 555 6.47 -1.80 23.97
CA SER A 555 6.38 -2.57 25.20
C SER A 555 6.44 -1.68 26.45
N GLU A 556 5.88 -2.17 27.56
CA GLU A 556 5.91 -1.46 28.85
C GLU A 556 7.33 -1.15 29.34
N LEU A 557 8.34 -1.89 28.86
CA LEU A 557 9.75 -1.67 29.21
C LEU A 557 10.23 -0.28 28.76
N TYR A 558 9.83 0.15 27.56
CA TYR A 558 10.31 1.40 26.97
C TYR A 558 9.37 2.58 27.22
N LYS A 559 8.17 2.41 27.76
CA LYS A 559 7.25 3.54 27.97
C LYS A 559 7.84 4.66 28.84
N ASP A 560 8.55 4.33 29.91
CA ASP A 560 9.25 5.32 30.76
C ASP A 560 10.76 5.33 30.54
N ASN A 561 11.26 6.43 29.98
CA ASN A 561 12.68 6.66 29.76
C ASN A 561 13.27 7.80 30.65
N ASN A 562 12.54 8.26 31.68
CA ASN A 562 13.01 9.35 32.54
C ASN A 562 14.22 8.96 33.39
N THR A 563 14.23 7.72 33.89
CA THR A 563 15.32 7.17 34.71
C THR A 563 16.35 6.42 33.86
N PRO A 564 15.95 5.49 32.97
CA PRO A 564 16.92 4.71 32.21
C PRO A 564 17.73 5.53 31.21
N ARG A 565 17.12 6.55 30.59
CA ARG A 565 17.77 7.42 29.58
C ARG A 565 18.39 6.64 28.41
N VAL A 566 17.76 5.54 28.00
CA VAL A 566 18.16 4.78 26.81
C VAL A 566 18.19 5.66 25.58
N ARG A 567 19.23 5.45 24.76
CA ARG A 567 19.51 6.16 23.51
C ARG A 567 19.44 5.22 22.30
N MET A 568 19.27 3.92 22.54
CA MET A 568 18.92 2.93 21.53
C MET A 568 17.87 2.02 22.13
N MET A 569 16.88 1.65 21.32
CA MET A 569 15.89 0.66 21.68
C MET A 569 15.57 -0.23 20.49
N GLU A 570 15.12 -1.43 20.81
CA GLU A 570 14.66 -2.43 19.87
C GLU A 570 13.31 -2.94 20.35
N GLU A 571 12.29 -2.85 19.48
CA GLU A 571 10.96 -3.39 19.75
C GLU A 571 10.66 -4.52 18.79
N ASN A 572 10.27 -5.67 19.35
CA ASN A 572 9.93 -6.89 18.62
C ASN A 572 8.46 -7.23 18.88
N PHE A 573 7.71 -7.52 17.82
CA PHE A 573 6.31 -7.92 17.90
C PHE A 573 5.96 -8.96 16.83
N SER A 574 4.76 -9.56 16.90
CA SER A 574 4.33 -10.52 15.87
C SER A 574 4.16 -9.82 14.52
N LEU A 575 4.69 -10.46 13.46
CA LEU A 575 4.60 -10.03 12.07
C LEU A 575 3.18 -9.60 11.71
N ARG A 576 3.05 -8.36 11.25
CA ARG A 576 1.76 -7.73 10.95
C ARG A 576 1.89 -6.72 9.82
N LYS A 577 0.76 -6.40 9.21
CA LYS A 577 0.65 -5.37 8.18
C LYS A 577 0.85 -4.00 8.81
N LEU A 578 1.77 -3.21 8.26
CA LEU A 578 2.02 -1.83 8.65
C LEU A 578 2.32 -0.98 7.43
N ARG A 579 1.73 0.20 7.39
CA ARG A 579 1.96 1.23 6.38
C ARG A 579 2.22 2.59 7.01
N PHE A 580 1.42 2.96 8.01
CA PHE A 580 1.59 4.21 8.73
C PHE A 580 2.26 3.95 10.06
N PHE A 581 3.17 4.84 10.40
CA PHE A 581 3.86 4.83 11.68
C PHE A 581 3.81 6.22 12.30
N GLN A 582 3.72 6.24 13.62
CA GLN A 582 3.67 7.46 14.39
C GLN A 582 4.61 7.38 15.59
N GLN A 583 5.37 8.45 15.80
CA GLN A 583 6.33 8.60 16.89
C GLN A 583 6.05 9.86 17.69
N ARG A 584 6.13 9.75 19.02
CA ARG A 584 6.12 10.91 19.94
C ARG A 584 7.20 10.81 21.03
N ASN A 585 7.59 11.95 21.58
CA ASN A 585 8.39 12.05 22.80
C ASN A 585 7.43 12.15 23.99
N ASP A 586 7.01 11.02 24.54
CA ASP A 586 6.07 10.99 25.65
C ASP A 586 6.76 11.34 26.98
N ASP A 587 6.06 11.97 27.92
CA ASP A 587 6.52 12.14 29.30
C ASP A 587 5.48 11.50 30.24
N PRO A 588 5.64 10.22 30.61
CA PRO A 588 4.70 9.52 31.47
C PRO A 588 4.48 10.17 32.84
N THR A 589 5.39 11.05 33.27
CA THR A 589 5.27 11.78 34.53
C THR A 589 4.37 13.02 34.44
N GLY A 590 4.06 13.48 33.23
CA GLY A 590 3.29 14.71 32.97
C GLY A 590 4.03 16.00 33.32
N ALA A 591 5.27 15.93 33.84
CA ALA A 591 5.96 17.08 34.42
C ALA A 591 6.44 18.09 33.36
N ARG A 592 6.68 17.62 32.13
CA ARG A 592 7.21 18.42 31.02
C ARG A 592 6.32 18.37 29.77
N SER A 593 5.17 17.72 29.85
CA SER A 593 4.23 17.57 28.75
C SER A 593 3.79 18.93 28.20
N GLY A 594 3.97 19.12 26.89
CA GLY A 594 3.67 20.37 26.19
C GLY A 594 4.72 21.47 26.34
N ALA A 595 5.86 21.20 26.98
CA ALA A 595 6.93 22.18 27.13
C ALA A 595 7.85 22.22 25.90
N TYR A 596 7.83 23.34 25.18
CA TYR A 596 8.76 23.65 24.07
C TYR A 596 10.25 23.73 24.48
N SER A 597 10.57 23.66 25.78
CA SER A 597 11.93 23.65 26.32
C SER A 597 12.44 22.24 26.67
N ALA A 598 11.68 21.19 26.35
CA ALA A 598 12.01 19.80 26.68
C ALA A 598 12.12 18.93 25.40
N PRO A 599 13.06 19.21 24.48
CA PRO A 599 13.17 18.49 23.21
C PRO A 599 13.84 17.11 23.36
N GLY A 600 13.33 16.15 22.61
CA GLY A 600 13.98 14.87 22.30
C GLY A 600 14.56 14.89 20.88
N HIS A 601 15.71 14.23 20.70
CA HIS A 601 16.42 14.17 19.42
C HIS A 601 16.42 12.75 18.86
N PHE A 602 15.59 12.52 17.85
CA PHE A 602 15.46 11.25 17.14
C PHE A 602 16.37 11.27 15.93
N ASN A 603 17.26 10.29 15.77
CA ASN A 603 18.22 10.30 14.65
C ASN A 603 17.95 9.26 13.57
N GLU A 604 17.46 8.08 13.93
CA GLU A 604 17.30 6.98 13.00
C GLU A 604 16.17 6.06 13.50
N VAL A 605 15.25 5.74 12.59
CA VAL A 605 14.19 4.76 12.74
C VAL A 605 14.37 3.75 11.61
N GLN A 606 14.56 2.49 11.97
CA GLN A 606 14.65 1.40 11.02
C GLN A 606 13.55 0.38 11.31
N MET A 607 12.87 -0.07 10.27
CA MET A 607 11.78 -1.04 10.38
C MET A 607 12.10 -2.23 9.52
N PHE A 608 11.86 -3.42 10.05
CA PHE A 608 12.21 -4.67 9.41
C PHE A 608 11.04 -5.67 9.47
N GLY A 609 11.07 -6.59 8.53
CA GLY A 609 10.17 -7.72 8.44
C GLY A 609 10.49 -8.52 7.19
N ARG A 610 9.56 -9.37 6.76
CA ARG A 610 9.76 -10.27 5.61
C ARG A 610 8.55 -10.41 4.72
N GLY A 611 8.80 -10.70 3.46
CA GLY A 611 7.77 -11.05 2.50
C GLY A 611 7.70 -10.11 1.31
N TYR A 612 6.78 -10.42 0.40
CA TYR A 612 6.30 -9.43 -0.57
C TYR A 612 5.44 -8.38 0.14
N PRO A 613 5.44 -7.11 -0.30
CA PRO A 613 4.50 -6.11 0.21
C PRO A 613 3.06 -6.63 0.17
N ALA A 614 2.34 -6.44 1.28
CA ALA A 614 0.98 -6.95 1.47
C ALA A 614 -0.03 -6.25 0.56
N GLU A 615 0.20 -4.98 0.23
CA GLU A 615 -0.63 -4.23 -0.71
C GLU A 615 0.22 -3.30 -1.56
N THR A 616 0.05 -3.38 -2.88
CA THR A 616 0.68 -2.45 -3.83
C THR A 616 -0.34 -1.95 -4.86
N ASN A 617 -0.31 -0.66 -5.15
CA ASN A 617 -1.24 0.01 -6.07
C ASN A 617 -0.47 0.82 -7.11
N PHE A 618 -0.71 0.57 -8.39
CA PHE A 618 -0.05 1.31 -9.47
C PHE A 618 -0.96 1.54 -10.67
N THR A 619 -0.72 2.64 -11.38
CA THR A 619 -1.56 3.12 -12.47
C THR A 619 -0.75 3.33 -13.74
N SER A 620 -1.34 3.02 -14.88
CA SER A 620 -0.75 3.36 -16.17
C SER A 620 -0.69 4.89 -16.33
N PRO A 621 0.25 5.42 -17.13
CA PRO A 621 0.10 6.78 -17.65
C PRO A 621 -1.18 6.88 -18.50
N GLU A 622 -1.54 8.09 -18.92
CA GLU A 622 -2.62 8.27 -19.88
C GLU A 622 -2.34 7.54 -21.20
N ILE A 623 -3.21 6.58 -21.52
CA ILE A 623 -3.15 5.78 -22.73
C ILE A 623 -4.02 6.47 -23.78
N VAL A 624 -3.38 7.00 -24.83
CA VAL A 624 -4.10 7.52 -26.01
C VAL A 624 -4.64 6.34 -26.80
N MET A 625 -5.96 6.28 -26.98
CA MET A 625 -6.62 5.19 -27.70
C MET A 625 -6.57 5.33 -29.22
N LEU A 626 -6.03 6.45 -29.73
CA LEU A 626 -5.91 6.74 -31.16
C LEU A 626 -4.51 6.35 -31.68
N PRO A 627 -4.39 5.37 -32.59
CA PRO A 627 -3.10 4.95 -33.11
C PRO A 627 -2.34 6.08 -33.81
N GLY A 628 -1.08 6.30 -33.40
CA GLY A 628 -0.20 7.29 -34.02
C GLY A 628 -0.45 8.74 -33.66
N VAL A 629 -1.35 9.03 -32.71
CA VAL A 629 -1.66 10.38 -32.21
C VAL A 629 -0.98 10.59 -30.86
N SER A 630 -0.34 11.75 -30.66
CA SER A 630 0.24 12.10 -29.34
C SER A 630 -0.81 12.58 -28.35
N SER A 631 -0.51 12.55 -27.04
CA SER A 631 -1.45 13.00 -25.99
C SER A 631 -1.87 14.47 -26.18
N ALA A 632 -0.96 15.33 -26.66
CA ALA A 632 -1.24 16.73 -26.93
C ALA A 632 -2.16 16.93 -28.14
N GLU A 633 -1.99 16.13 -29.20
CA GLU A 633 -2.82 16.20 -30.41
C GLU A 633 -4.21 15.58 -30.18
N ALA A 634 -4.30 14.55 -29.34
CA ALA A 634 -5.55 13.82 -29.09
C ALA A 634 -6.65 14.74 -28.51
N ALA A 635 -6.29 15.78 -27.75
CA ALA A 635 -7.25 16.76 -27.25
C ALA A 635 -8.04 17.44 -28.38
N ASP A 636 -7.40 17.72 -29.52
CA ASP A 636 -7.99 18.44 -30.67
C ASP A 636 -8.60 17.51 -31.74
N VAL A 637 -8.38 16.20 -31.64
CA VAL A 637 -8.93 15.19 -32.56
C VAL A 637 -10.37 14.84 -32.17
N ARG A 638 -11.30 14.86 -33.12
CA ARG A 638 -12.72 14.49 -32.88
C ARG A 638 -12.97 12.99 -32.80
N GLU A 639 -12.06 12.18 -33.34
CA GLU A 639 -12.15 10.73 -33.36
C GLU A 639 -12.11 10.16 -31.93
N ARG A 640 -12.93 9.14 -31.66
CA ARG A 640 -13.01 8.46 -30.37
C ARG A 640 -13.02 6.95 -30.59
N ARG A 641 -12.67 6.18 -29.56
CA ARG A 641 -12.69 4.71 -29.59
C ARG A 641 -13.59 4.15 -28.49
N VAL A 642 -14.31 3.09 -28.83
CA VAL A 642 -15.10 2.28 -27.91
C VAL A 642 -14.19 1.27 -27.23
N LEU A 643 -14.35 1.10 -25.92
CA LEU A 643 -13.66 0.09 -25.13
C LEU A 643 -14.53 -1.18 -25.10
N SER A 644 -13.97 -2.32 -25.50
CA SER A 644 -14.72 -3.58 -25.64
C SER A 644 -14.46 -4.53 -24.47
N GLN A 645 -13.27 -5.13 -24.47
CA GLN A 645 -12.86 -6.16 -23.53
C GLN A 645 -11.45 -5.88 -23.04
N ILE A 646 -11.19 -6.29 -21.81
CA ILE A 646 -9.85 -6.36 -21.23
C ILE A 646 -9.50 -7.83 -20.98
N HIS A 647 -8.28 -8.21 -21.33
CA HIS A 647 -7.71 -9.53 -21.08
C HIS A 647 -6.43 -9.37 -20.27
N TRP A 648 -6.17 -10.32 -19.37
CA TRP A 648 -4.95 -10.31 -18.58
C TRP A 648 -4.34 -11.70 -18.43
N GLU A 649 -3.03 -11.75 -18.29
CA GLU A 649 -2.27 -12.95 -17.96
C GLU A 649 -1.55 -12.69 -16.64
N ALA A 650 -1.90 -13.48 -15.62
CA ALA A 650 -1.35 -13.38 -14.29
C ALA A 650 -1.25 -14.76 -13.63
N GLU A 651 -0.29 -14.91 -12.74
CA GLU A 651 0.02 -16.14 -12.00
C GLU A 651 0.40 -15.78 -10.57
N ALA A 652 0.09 -16.68 -9.63
CA ALA A 652 0.58 -16.57 -8.27
C ALA A 652 2.05 -17.01 -8.24
N ILE A 653 2.87 -16.26 -7.52
CA ILE A 653 4.26 -16.60 -7.24
C ILE A 653 4.33 -17.02 -5.78
N VAL A 654 4.60 -18.31 -5.59
CA VAL A 654 4.77 -18.91 -4.27
C VAL A 654 6.26 -19.05 -4.04
N ARG A 655 6.72 -18.45 -2.97
CA ARG A 655 8.11 -18.53 -2.54
C ARG A 655 8.23 -19.62 -1.47
N GLU A 656 9.13 -20.56 -1.69
CA GLU A 656 9.37 -21.65 -0.75
C GLU A 656 10.87 -21.88 -0.56
N VAL A 657 11.22 -22.43 0.58
CA VAL A 657 12.56 -22.94 0.82
C VAL A 657 12.56 -24.42 0.46
N ASP A 658 13.30 -24.79 -0.57
CA ASP A 658 13.52 -26.19 -0.95
C ASP A 658 14.11 -26.95 0.24
N GLU A 659 13.37 -27.93 0.75
CA GLU A 659 13.71 -28.61 2.01
C GLU A 659 15.04 -29.36 1.95
N PHE A 660 15.51 -29.70 0.74
CA PHE A 660 16.65 -30.58 0.50
C PHE A 660 17.93 -29.78 0.31
N THR A 661 17.86 -28.69 -0.44
CA THR A 661 18.98 -27.81 -0.79
C THR A 661 19.08 -26.59 0.13
N GLY A 662 17.98 -26.21 0.80
CA GLY A 662 17.85 -24.96 1.53
C GLY A 662 17.79 -23.74 0.61
N GLN A 663 17.69 -23.94 -0.71
CA GLN A 663 17.58 -22.85 -1.66
C GLN A 663 16.16 -22.31 -1.68
N VAL A 664 16.07 -21.00 -1.77
CA VAL A 664 14.81 -20.32 -2.02
C VAL A 664 14.44 -20.53 -3.49
N ILE A 665 13.24 -21.04 -3.72
CA ILE A 665 12.65 -21.19 -5.04
C ILE A 665 11.36 -20.39 -5.12
N GLU A 666 11.19 -19.67 -6.23
CA GLU A 666 9.90 -19.10 -6.60
C GLU A 666 9.25 -20.02 -7.65
N ARG A 667 8.07 -20.55 -7.32
CA ARG A 667 7.24 -21.30 -8.27
C ARG A 667 6.07 -20.44 -8.73
N ALA A 668 5.66 -20.68 -9.96
CA ALA A 668 4.52 -19.98 -10.55
C ALA A 668 3.35 -20.94 -10.68
N GLU A 669 2.22 -20.56 -10.11
CA GLU A 669 1.03 -21.40 -9.95
C GLU A 669 -0.22 -20.64 -10.41
N PRO A 670 -1.31 -21.33 -10.80
CA PRO A 670 -2.53 -20.66 -11.24
C PRO A 670 -3.15 -19.81 -10.13
N LEU A 671 -3.43 -18.53 -10.41
CA LEU A 671 -3.98 -17.59 -9.42
C LEU A 671 -5.29 -18.10 -8.77
N SER A 672 -6.09 -18.89 -9.49
CA SER A 672 -7.32 -19.49 -8.97
C SER A 672 -7.12 -20.49 -7.81
N GLN A 673 -5.89 -20.94 -7.56
CA GLN A 673 -5.54 -21.86 -6.46
C GLN A 673 -5.15 -21.13 -5.18
N HIS A 674 -4.98 -19.80 -5.23
CA HIS A 674 -4.46 -18.97 -4.13
C HIS A 674 -5.46 -17.90 -3.72
N PRO A 675 -6.49 -18.22 -2.90
CA PRO A 675 -7.49 -17.26 -2.43
C PRO A 675 -6.91 -16.16 -1.52
N GLU A 676 -5.72 -16.37 -0.94
CA GLU A 676 -5.00 -15.43 -0.09
C GLU A 676 -4.39 -14.24 -0.86
N VAL A 677 -4.29 -14.32 -2.19
CA VAL A 677 -3.83 -13.22 -3.06
C VAL A 677 -4.91 -12.79 -4.03
N ALA A 678 -5.04 -11.48 -4.21
CA ALA A 678 -5.97 -10.88 -5.14
C ALA A 678 -5.28 -9.91 -6.10
N LEU A 679 -5.60 -10.05 -7.39
CA LEU A 679 -5.29 -9.07 -8.41
C LEU A 679 -6.57 -8.32 -8.78
N GLN A 680 -6.60 -7.02 -8.51
CA GLN A 680 -7.69 -6.15 -8.90
C GLN A 680 -7.26 -5.29 -10.09
N ILE A 681 -8.07 -5.27 -11.14
CA ILE A 681 -7.83 -4.47 -12.35
C ILE A 681 -9.03 -3.56 -12.53
N GLN A 682 -8.78 -2.25 -12.64
CA GLN A 682 -9.81 -1.24 -12.87
C GLN A 682 -9.42 -0.34 -14.04
N THR A 683 -10.40 0.28 -14.69
CA THR A 683 -10.17 1.25 -15.77
C THR A 683 -10.94 2.54 -15.55
N ARG A 684 -10.46 3.62 -16.13
CA ARG A 684 -11.21 4.88 -16.31
C ARG A 684 -10.87 5.53 -17.64
N SER A 685 -11.74 6.39 -18.14
CA SER A 685 -11.61 6.98 -19.47
C SER A 685 -11.90 8.47 -19.48
N SER A 686 -11.39 9.19 -20.50
CA SER A 686 -11.55 10.65 -20.61
C SER A 686 -11.54 11.15 -22.07
N ASP A 687 -12.10 12.32 -22.29
CA ASP A 687 -11.97 13.10 -23.53
C ASP A 687 -10.88 14.20 -23.46
N THR A 688 -10.42 14.56 -22.26
CA THR A 688 -9.41 15.61 -22.00
C THR A 688 -8.28 15.10 -21.10
N ILE A 689 -7.11 15.75 -21.20
CA ILE A 689 -5.98 15.51 -20.28
C ILE A 689 -6.02 16.45 -19.07
N ASP A 690 -6.57 17.65 -19.23
CA ASP A 690 -6.71 18.66 -18.19
C ASP A 690 -8.01 18.48 -17.41
N SER A 691 -7.92 18.79 -16.12
CA SER A 691 -8.92 18.50 -15.13
C SER A 691 -9.44 19.78 -14.47
N LEU A 692 -10.72 20.12 -14.64
CA LEU A 692 -11.40 21.08 -13.73
C LEU A 692 -11.91 20.31 -12.49
N PHE A 693 -12.30 20.93 -11.39
CA PHE A 693 -12.66 20.20 -10.16
C PHE A 693 -14.17 19.90 -10.06
N THR A 694 -14.55 18.72 -9.60
CA THR A 694 -15.91 18.34 -9.12
C THR A 694 -15.72 17.50 -7.83
N TYR A 695 -16.67 17.37 -6.91
CA TYR A 695 -16.45 16.66 -5.64
C TYR A 695 -17.23 15.34 -5.60
N TYR A 696 -16.60 14.26 -5.12
CA TYR A 696 -17.25 12.95 -4.95
C TYR A 696 -16.93 12.34 -3.58
N LEU A 697 -17.89 11.57 -3.06
CA LEU A 697 -17.79 10.71 -1.88
C LEU A 697 -17.18 9.34 -2.25
N ILE A 698 -16.16 8.84 -1.54
CA ILE A 698 -15.54 7.52 -1.72
C ILE A 698 -15.53 6.79 -0.38
N THR A 699 -16.06 5.56 -0.33
CA THR A 699 -16.27 4.81 0.92
C THR A 699 -15.20 3.76 1.26
N GLY A 700 -14.18 3.60 0.40
CA GLY A 700 -13.04 2.70 0.61
C GLY A 700 -12.32 2.41 -0.70
N ILE A 701 -10.99 2.52 -0.72
CA ILE A 701 -10.17 2.29 -1.91
C ILE A 701 -9.94 0.78 -2.06
N GLY A 702 -10.23 0.19 -3.23
CA GLY A 702 -9.87 -1.21 -3.54
C GLY A 702 -10.78 -2.28 -2.91
N THR A 703 -12.01 -1.94 -2.53
CA THR A 703 -13.00 -2.91 -2.00
C THR A 703 -14.14 -3.14 -3.01
N LYS A 704 -14.93 -4.21 -2.82
CA LYS A 704 -16.16 -4.51 -3.60
C LYS A 704 -17.28 -3.45 -3.46
N SER A 705 -17.02 -2.35 -2.74
CA SER A 705 -17.99 -1.35 -2.30
C SER A 705 -17.68 0.05 -2.87
N GLU A 706 -16.79 0.17 -3.85
CA GLU A 706 -16.34 1.47 -4.39
C GLU A 706 -17.45 2.14 -5.22
N LYS A 707 -18.20 3.09 -4.65
CA LYS A 707 -19.15 3.94 -5.39
C LYS A 707 -18.94 5.42 -5.15
N SER A 708 -19.31 6.23 -6.14
CA SER A 708 -19.15 7.68 -6.13
C SER A 708 -20.43 8.42 -6.58
N PHE A 709 -20.71 9.55 -5.91
CA PHE A 709 -21.85 10.43 -6.16
C PHE A 709 -21.40 11.90 -6.18
N LEU A 710 -22.11 12.73 -6.97
CA LEU A 710 -21.86 14.17 -7.13
C LEU A 710 -22.59 14.94 -6.02
N ILE A 711 -21.92 15.86 -5.31
CA ILE A 711 -22.52 16.67 -4.24
C ILE A 711 -22.37 18.16 -4.59
N ASP A 712 -23.45 18.93 -4.46
CA ASP A 712 -23.45 20.40 -4.62
C ASP A 712 -22.81 21.08 -3.38
N LEU A 713 -22.02 22.14 -3.60
CA LEU A 713 -21.31 22.91 -2.58
C LEU A 713 -22.26 23.43 -1.47
N VAL A 714 -23.49 23.80 -1.84
CA VAL A 714 -24.50 24.32 -0.90
C VAL A 714 -24.99 23.22 0.07
N GLU A 715 -25.06 21.98 -0.39
CA GLU A 715 -25.49 20.82 0.41
C GLU A 715 -24.39 20.38 1.39
N TYR A 716 -23.13 20.49 0.97
CA TYR A 716 -21.94 20.26 1.79
C TYR A 716 -21.78 21.28 2.93
N GLU A 717 -21.94 22.58 2.64
CA GLU A 717 -21.91 23.64 3.66
C GLU A 717 -23.04 23.45 4.69
N GLY A 718 -24.21 22.97 4.27
CA GLY A 718 -25.32 22.63 5.17
C GLY A 718 -25.02 21.48 6.15
N ILE A 719 -24.24 20.48 5.74
CA ILE A 719 -23.86 19.33 6.58
C ILE A 719 -22.76 19.71 7.59
N LEU A 720 -21.77 20.51 7.16
CA LEU A 720 -20.75 21.05 8.06
C LEU A 720 -21.36 21.92 9.16
N GLN A 721 -22.31 22.79 8.79
CA GLN A 721 -23.04 23.62 9.74
C GLN A 721 -23.82 22.77 10.77
N LEU A 722 -24.36 21.62 10.38
CA LEU A 722 -25.05 20.68 11.30
C LEU A 722 -24.08 20.01 12.29
N TRP A 723 -22.86 19.69 11.87
CA TRP A 723 -21.81 19.14 12.74
C TRP A 723 -21.25 20.19 13.70
N GLU A 724 -21.01 21.41 13.25
CA GLU A 724 -20.64 22.54 14.12
C GLU A 724 -21.71 22.78 15.20
N ASN A 725 -22.99 22.80 14.80
CA ASN A 725 -24.10 22.98 15.73
C ASN A 725 -24.24 21.81 16.73
N TYR A 726 -23.96 20.56 16.31
CA TYR A 726 -23.94 19.39 17.22
C TYR A 726 -22.81 19.46 18.24
N ASN A 727 -21.59 19.79 17.78
CA ASN A 727 -20.41 19.84 18.64
C ASN A 727 -20.51 21.02 19.62
N ALA A 728 -21.02 22.17 19.18
CA ALA A 728 -21.36 23.29 20.04
C ALA A 728 -22.35 22.87 21.14
N TRP A 729 -23.46 22.21 20.79
CA TRP A 729 -24.46 21.70 21.75
C TRP A 729 -23.88 20.66 22.72
N ASN A 730 -23.06 19.72 22.23
CA ASN A 730 -22.45 18.69 23.07
C ASN A 730 -21.47 19.27 24.10
N SER A 731 -20.79 20.37 23.76
CA SER A 731 -19.80 21.04 24.61
C SER A 731 -20.37 21.93 25.73
N LEU A 732 -21.67 22.27 25.72
CA LEU A 732 -22.30 23.09 26.76
C LEU A 732 -22.34 22.40 28.13
N GLN A 733 -22.10 23.17 29.21
CA GLN A 733 -22.26 22.72 30.60
C GLN A 733 -23.74 22.47 30.95
N GLU A 734 -24.01 21.59 31.93
CA GLU A 734 -25.37 21.16 32.27
C GLU A 734 -26.21 22.29 32.91
N THR A 735 -25.58 23.32 33.49
CA THR A 735 -26.24 24.55 33.96
C THR A 735 -25.25 25.72 34.06
N GLU A 736 -25.61 26.93 33.61
CA GLU A 736 -24.80 28.15 33.72
C GLU A 736 -25.64 29.36 34.22
N ILE A 737 -25.12 30.17 35.16
CA ILE A 737 -25.86 31.28 35.81
C ILE A 737 -25.19 32.64 35.54
N PHE A 738 -25.95 33.58 34.98
CA PHE A 738 -25.51 34.97 34.72
C PHE A 738 -26.22 35.97 35.66
N THR A 739 -25.61 37.14 35.89
CA THR A 739 -26.18 38.21 36.74
C THR A 739 -26.23 39.53 35.98
N LEU A 740 -27.42 40.08 35.73
CA LEU A 740 -27.63 41.31 34.96
C LEU A 740 -27.42 42.58 35.83
N ARG A 741 -26.79 43.63 35.28
CA ARG A 741 -26.59 44.95 35.92
C ARG A 741 -27.33 46.08 35.16
N ALA A 742 -27.61 47.20 35.83
CA ALA A 742 -28.35 48.34 35.24
C ALA A 742 -27.42 49.43 34.66
N HIS A 743 -27.77 50.01 33.51
CA HIS A 743 -27.04 51.09 32.82
C HIS A 743 -27.20 52.48 33.49
N SER A 744 -26.20 53.36 33.31
CA SER A 744 -26.22 54.78 33.73
C SER A 744 -25.78 55.73 32.61
N ASN A 745 -26.40 56.91 32.52
CA ASN A 745 -26.34 57.84 31.38
C ASN A 745 -25.04 58.68 31.24
N GLY A 746 -23.90 58.08 30.90
CA GLY A 746 -22.70 58.82 30.47
C GLY A 746 -21.71 57.94 29.71
N ASP A 747 -20.96 58.56 28.79
CA ASP A 747 -19.89 57.95 27.96
C ASP A 747 -18.95 57.07 28.81
N ASP A 748 -19.17 55.76 28.75
CA ASP A 748 -18.55 54.75 29.60
C ASP A 748 -17.45 53.92 28.90
N ASP A 749 -17.20 54.16 27.61
CA ASP A 749 -16.09 53.58 26.85
C ASP A 749 -15.02 54.63 26.41
N GLY A 750 -15.30 55.93 26.56
CA GLY A 750 -14.30 57.00 26.59
C GLY A 750 -13.80 57.44 25.23
N ASP A 751 -14.63 57.33 24.19
CA ASP A 751 -14.29 57.72 22.83
C ASP A 751 -14.60 59.20 22.50
N GLY A 752 -15.36 59.87 23.36
CA GLY A 752 -15.60 61.31 23.32
C GLY A 752 -16.73 61.77 22.42
N LEU A 753 -17.65 60.90 22.00
CA LEU A 753 -18.90 61.26 21.34
C LEU A 753 -20.11 61.14 22.29
N ILE A 754 -21.06 62.07 22.20
CA ILE A 754 -22.28 62.04 23.02
C ILE A 754 -23.38 61.36 22.20
N ASN A 755 -23.64 60.07 22.47
CA ASN A 755 -24.87 59.28 22.24
C ASN A 755 -25.80 59.78 21.11
N GLU A 756 -25.82 59.10 19.96
CA GLU A 756 -26.82 59.32 18.91
C GLU A 756 -27.19 58.03 18.15
N ASP A 757 -27.92 57.09 18.77
CA ASP A 757 -28.91 56.24 18.05
C ASP A 757 -29.91 55.59 19.02
N PRO A 758 -31.17 56.07 19.10
CA PRO A 758 -32.22 55.45 19.89
C PRO A 758 -32.67 54.12 19.26
N ILE A 759 -33.12 53.15 20.07
CA ILE A 759 -33.70 51.86 19.62
C ILE A 759 -34.98 52.08 18.78
N ASP A 760 -34.80 52.40 17.50
CA ASP A 760 -35.85 52.65 16.53
C ASP A 760 -35.54 52.08 15.13
N GLY A 761 -34.37 51.45 14.96
CA GLY A 761 -34.00 50.74 13.74
C GLY A 761 -33.61 51.65 12.58
N ILE A 762 -33.24 52.90 12.85
CA ILE A 762 -32.70 53.85 11.88
C ILE A 762 -31.27 54.23 12.26
N ASP A 763 -30.35 54.04 11.32
CA ASP A 763 -28.96 54.51 11.40
C ASP A 763 -28.96 56.04 11.18
N ASN A 764 -29.06 56.82 12.27
CA ASN A 764 -29.33 58.25 12.17
C ASN A 764 -28.10 59.09 11.84
N ASP A 765 -26.89 58.56 12.06
CA ASP A 765 -25.63 59.26 11.78
C ASP A 765 -24.85 58.72 10.57
N GLY A 766 -25.25 57.57 10.03
CA GLY A 766 -24.82 57.03 8.75
C GLY A 766 -23.52 56.23 8.81
N ASP A 767 -23.12 55.78 10.00
CA ASP A 767 -21.93 54.95 10.21
C ASP A 767 -22.17 53.45 9.93
N ARG A 768 -23.44 53.07 9.69
CA ARG A 768 -23.96 51.73 9.38
C ARG A 768 -24.11 50.79 10.57
N ARG A 769 -24.16 51.32 11.78
CA ARG A 769 -24.61 50.62 12.97
C ARG A 769 -25.98 51.17 13.38
N ILE A 770 -26.75 50.37 14.09
CA ILE A 770 -28.13 50.69 14.45
C ILE A 770 -28.36 50.22 15.89
N ASP A 771 -28.94 51.08 16.74
CA ASP A 771 -29.38 50.78 18.11
C ASP A 771 -28.24 50.38 19.09
N GLU A 772 -27.23 51.24 19.27
CA GLU A 772 -26.00 50.93 20.02
C GLU A 772 -26.09 50.96 21.57
N ASP A 773 -27.27 51.16 22.17
CA ASP A 773 -27.47 51.25 23.63
C ASP A 773 -27.95 49.96 24.33
N GLY A 774 -27.39 48.79 23.95
CA GLY A 774 -27.57 47.52 24.68
C GLY A 774 -26.47 46.48 24.44
N VAL A 775 -26.15 45.65 25.46
CA VAL A 775 -24.98 44.72 25.51
C VAL A 775 -25.09 43.49 24.60
N ALA A 776 -25.80 43.59 23.48
CA ALA A 776 -25.93 42.53 22.48
C ALA A 776 -25.91 43.15 21.08
N GLY A 777 -24.76 43.74 20.73
CA GLY A 777 -24.40 43.93 19.34
C GLY A 777 -24.13 42.56 18.73
N ASP A 778 -24.95 42.21 17.75
CA ASP A 778 -25.00 40.97 16.98
C ASP A 778 -25.67 39.78 17.69
N ILE A 779 -26.73 39.28 17.05
CA ILE A 779 -27.60 38.14 17.38
C ILE A 779 -28.75 38.48 18.36
N GLY A 780 -29.97 38.56 17.81
CA GLY A 780 -31.16 39.04 18.50
C GLY A 780 -31.56 38.24 19.74
N GLY A 781 -31.32 38.82 20.92
CA GLY A 781 -31.89 38.37 22.19
C GLY A 781 -33.24 39.05 22.52
N PRO A 782 -34.03 38.47 23.45
CA PRO A 782 -35.39 38.91 23.76
C PRO A 782 -35.46 40.29 24.43
N GLN A 783 -36.32 41.17 23.91
CA GLN A 783 -36.46 42.59 24.29
C GLN A 783 -37.15 42.85 25.66
N LEU A 784 -37.37 41.84 26.52
CA LEU A 784 -38.22 41.99 27.72
C LEU A 784 -37.61 41.61 29.09
N LEU A 785 -36.29 41.43 29.21
CA LEU A 785 -35.65 41.28 30.53
C LEU A 785 -35.37 42.64 31.19
N ARG A 786 -36.40 43.28 31.77
CA ARG A 786 -36.25 44.52 32.55
C ARG A 786 -36.05 44.26 34.04
N GLY A 787 -34.81 44.34 34.51
CA GLY A 787 -34.45 44.47 35.94
C GLY A 787 -33.18 43.70 36.34
N PRO A 788 -32.51 44.06 37.45
CA PRO A 788 -31.38 43.29 37.95
C PRO A 788 -31.87 41.92 38.47
N GLY A 789 -31.37 40.84 37.89
CA GLY A 789 -31.75 39.46 38.22
C GLY A 789 -30.67 38.45 37.86
N ARG A 790 -30.78 37.24 38.43
CA ARG A 790 -29.96 36.07 38.08
C ARG A 790 -30.74 35.23 37.07
N VAL A 791 -30.14 34.96 35.91
CA VAL A 791 -30.70 34.08 34.87
C VAL A 791 -29.88 32.79 34.88
N THR A 792 -30.54 31.64 34.87
CA THR A 792 -29.91 30.30 34.87
C THR A 792 -30.33 29.58 33.59
N ILE A 793 -29.38 29.05 32.83
CA ILE A 793 -29.62 28.29 31.60
C ILE A 793 -29.22 26.84 31.87
N THR A 794 -30.08 25.87 31.58
CA THR A 794 -29.89 24.43 31.87
C THR A 794 -29.90 23.61 30.58
N LYS A 795 -29.17 22.48 30.52
CA LYS A 795 -29.13 21.57 29.37
C LYS A 795 -30.16 20.45 29.54
N HIS A 796 -31.30 20.50 28.85
CA HIS A 796 -32.45 19.61 29.13
C HIS A 796 -32.38 18.20 28.51
N ALA A 797 -33.04 17.24 29.18
CA ALA A 797 -33.34 15.89 28.66
C ALA A 797 -34.86 15.69 28.52
N ARG A 798 -35.32 15.37 27.31
CA ARG A 798 -36.75 15.39 26.93
C ARG A 798 -37.70 14.59 27.86
N LYS A 799 -38.89 15.17 28.10
CA LYS A 799 -40.11 14.54 28.68
C LYS A 799 -40.04 14.12 30.14
N ARG A 800 -39.30 14.86 30.96
CA ARG A 800 -39.33 14.66 32.41
C ARG A 800 -39.35 16.03 33.08
N ASP A 801 -40.43 16.30 33.79
CA ASP A 801 -40.56 17.39 34.76
C ASP A 801 -39.53 17.14 35.88
N ASP A 802 -38.34 17.72 35.73
CA ASP A 802 -37.18 17.49 36.58
C ASP A 802 -36.93 18.62 37.60
N ASP A 803 -37.68 19.72 37.51
CA ASP A 803 -37.77 20.77 38.53
C ASP A 803 -39.06 20.69 39.37
N GLY A 804 -40.04 19.89 38.96
CA GLY A 804 -41.15 19.40 39.76
C GLY A 804 -42.36 20.33 39.83
N ASP A 805 -42.56 21.16 38.83
CA ASP A 805 -43.58 22.21 38.80
C ASP A 805 -44.93 21.74 38.18
N GLY A 806 -44.91 20.62 37.45
CA GLY A 806 -46.08 19.94 36.91
C GLY A 806 -46.56 20.41 35.53
N ALA A 807 -45.81 21.21 34.78
CA ALA A 807 -46.10 21.52 33.37
C ALA A 807 -45.47 20.49 32.39
N GLN A 808 -46.04 20.33 31.20
CA GLN A 808 -45.40 19.60 30.09
C GLN A 808 -44.68 20.64 29.21
N ASP A 809 -43.36 20.73 29.37
CA ASP A 809 -42.30 21.26 28.48
C ASP A 809 -42.78 21.66 27.06
N GLU A 810 -43.04 22.96 26.81
CA GLU A 810 -43.73 23.47 25.60
C GLU A 810 -43.12 24.73 24.92
N ASP A 811 -41.84 25.07 25.14
CA ASP A 811 -41.19 26.26 24.53
C ASP A 811 -40.22 25.93 23.36
N PRO A 812 -40.57 26.24 22.08
CA PRO A 812 -39.70 26.06 20.91
C PRO A 812 -38.39 26.85 20.97
N ILE A 813 -37.31 26.34 20.31
CA ILE A 813 -36.05 27.08 20.10
C ILE A 813 -36.26 28.28 19.17
N ASP A 814 -36.69 29.40 19.73
CA ASP A 814 -36.88 30.68 19.05
C ASP A 814 -36.51 31.91 19.90
N GLY A 815 -35.96 31.70 21.10
CA GLY A 815 -35.51 32.73 22.01
C GLY A 815 -36.64 33.44 22.76
N ILE A 816 -37.86 32.89 22.73
CA ILE A 816 -39.06 33.45 23.34
C ILE A 816 -39.60 32.49 24.41
N ASP A 817 -39.80 33.01 25.62
CA ASP A 817 -40.55 32.37 26.70
C ASP A 817 -42.04 32.34 26.30
N ASN A 818 -42.49 31.25 25.68
CA ASN A 818 -43.79 31.18 25.00
C ASN A 818 -44.94 30.88 25.98
N ASP A 819 -44.65 30.30 27.15
CA ASP A 819 -45.65 30.02 28.20
C ASP A 819 -45.50 30.86 29.49
N GLY A 820 -44.40 31.60 29.65
CA GLY A 820 -44.23 32.68 30.60
C GLY A 820 -43.65 32.26 31.96
N ASP A 821 -42.96 31.13 32.04
CA ASP A 821 -42.39 30.58 33.27
C ASP A 821 -40.98 31.12 33.62
N ASN A 822 -40.41 31.93 32.73
CA ASN A 822 -39.05 32.52 32.74
C ASN A 822 -37.92 31.56 32.37
N LEU A 823 -38.24 30.45 31.72
CA LEU A 823 -37.32 29.58 31.03
C LEU A 823 -37.55 29.73 29.51
N ILE A 824 -36.50 29.56 28.70
CA ILE A 824 -36.55 29.86 27.25
C ILE A 824 -35.84 28.74 26.52
N ASP A 825 -36.41 28.26 25.42
CA ASP A 825 -35.81 27.26 24.52
C ASP A 825 -35.60 25.88 25.15
N GLU A 826 -36.50 25.45 26.05
CA GLU A 826 -36.38 24.21 26.83
C GLU A 826 -36.67 22.94 26.01
N ASP A 827 -37.41 23.05 24.89
CA ASP A 827 -37.52 22.00 23.89
C ASP A 827 -36.23 21.89 23.07
N GLY A 828 -35.19 21.31 23.68
CA GLY A 828 -33.98 20.95 22.98
C GLY A 828 -34.32 20.17 21.70
N LYS A 829 -34.09 20.78 20.52
CA LYS A 829 -33.92 20.00 19.28
C LYS A 829 -32.85 18.98 19.63
N LYS A 830 -33.18 17.70 19.57
CA LYS A 830 -32.16 16.67 19.47
C LYS A 830 -31.34 17.06 18.25
N VAL A 831 -30.16 17.63 18.41
CA VAL A 831 -29.16 17.51 17.37
C VAL A 831 -28.77 16.05 17.46
N ALA A 832 -29.45 15.20 16.68
CA ALA A 832 -28.98 13.83 16.52
C ALA A 832 -27.53 13.96 16.06
N LYS A 833 -26.61 13.24 16.71
CA LYS A 833 -25.25 13.08 16.16
C LYS A 833 -25.44 12.81 14.67
N PRO A 834 -24.97 13.69 13.77
CA PRO A 834 -25.12 13.41 12.35
C PRO A 834 -24.51 12.03 12.12
N ARG A 835 -25.24 11.11 11.49
CA ARG A 835 -24.68 9.77 11.25
C ARG A 835 -23.47 9.95 10.34
N GLN A 836 -22.28 9.78 10.90
CA GLN A 836 -21.09 9.47 10.12
C GLN A 836 -21.32 8.04 9.62
N GLU A 837 -21.68 7.87 8.36
CA GLU A 837 -21.33 6.61 7.71
C GLU A 837 -19.80 6.60 7.66
N SER A 838 -19.19 5.59 8.26
CA SER A 838 -17.78 5.53 8.67
C SER A 838 -16.79 5.41 7.51
N SER A 839 -17.14 5.92 6.35
CA SER A 839 -16.45 5.65 5.08
C SER A 839 -16.26 6.88 4.21
N GLU A 840 -16.92 8.00 4.48
CA GLU A 840 -17.12 9.13 3.56
C GLU A 840 -15.88 9.98 3.20
N LEU A 841 -14.96 9.47 2.38
CA LEU A 841 -13.78 10.20 1.88
C LEU A 841 -14.17 11.14 0.72
N ILE A 842 -14.19 12.46 0.93
CA ILE A 842 -14.48 13.44 -0.13
C ILE A 842 -13.20 13.73 -0.90
N THR A 843 -13.23 13.52 -2.21
CA THR A 843 -12.05 13.71 -3.08
C THR A 843 -12.37 14.66 -4.23
N PRO A 844 -11.52 15.69 -4.51
CA PRO A 844 -11.60 16.44 -5.76
C PRO A 844 -11.44 15.50 -6.97
N PHE A 845 -12.47 15.46 -7.80
CA PHE A 845 -12.55 14.82 -9.10
C PHE A 845 -12.11 15.76 -10.20
N PHE A 846 -11.44 15.16 -11.17
CA PHE A 846 -11.00 15.76 -12.39
C PHE A 846 -12.15 15.77 -13.40
N ALA A 847 -12.90 16.86 -13.51
CA ALA A 847 -13.79 17.16 -14.62
C ALA A 847 -13.02 16.96 -15.94
N GLY A 848 -13.27 15.79 -16.54
CA GLY A 848 -12.54 15.21 -17.66
C GLY A 848 -12.56 13.68 -17.61
N TRP A 849 -12.08 13.08 -16.52
CA TRP A 849 -11.94 11.63 -16.35
C TRP A 849 -13.17 11.00 -15.67
N SER A 850 -13.59 9.81 -16.11
CA SER A 850 -14.59 9.03 -15.40
C SER A 850 -14.09 8.57 -14.02
N ALA A 851 -15.02 8.17 -13.15
CA ALA A 851 -14.67 7.33 -12.01
C ALA A 851 -13.98 6.02 -12.47
N TRP A 852 -13.24 5.40 -11.56
CA TRP A 852 -12.70 4.05 -11.77
C TRP A 852 -13.85 3.04 -11.84
N SER A 853 -13.70 2.04 -12.69
CA SER A 853 -14.62 0.90 -12.76
C SER A 853 -14.53 0.07 -11.48
N GLU A 854 -15.56 -0.73 -11.20
CA GLU A 854 -15.41 -1.87 -10.30
C GLU A 854 -14.28 -2.79 -10.78
N PRO A 855 -13.59 -3.50 -9.85
CA PRO A 855 -12.59 -4.49 -10.21
C PRO A 855 -13.16 -5.57 -11.14
N TYR A 856 -12.48 -5.81 -12.26
CA TYR A 856 -12.91 -6.82 -13.22
C TYR A 856 -12.74 -8.25 -12.68
N THR A 857 -13.75 -9.09 -12.93
CA THR A 857 -13.73 -10.52 -12.57
C THR A 857 -13.59 -11.40 -13.81
N PRO A 858 -12.93 -12.58 -13.70
CA PRO A 858 -12.81 -13.53 -14.80
C PRO A 858 -14.19 -13.98 -15.32
N THR A 859 -14.40 -13.92 -16.63
CA THR A 859 -15.66 -14.34 -17.28
C THR A 859 -15.51 -15.75 -17.87
N LEU A 860 -16.41 -16.67 -17.50
CA LEU A 860 -16.41 -18.07 -17.98
C LEU A 860 -15.09 -18.83 -17.73
N GLY A 861 -14.38 -18.51 -16.65
CA GLY A 861 -13.10 -19.14 -16.29
C GLY A 861 -11.89 -18.65 -17.10
N GLU A 862 -12.08 -17.64 -17.96
CA GLU A 862 -10.99 -16.95 -18.65
C GLU A 862 -10.73 -15.58 -18.02
N ASN A 863 -9.46 -15.19 -17.94
CA ASN A 863 -9.02 -13.86 -17.47
C ASN A 863 -9.35 -12.77 -18.50
N ARG A 864 -10.64 -12.54 -18.69
CA ARG A 864 -11.22 -11.52 -19.56
C ARG A 864 -12.50 -10.95 -18.96
N ALA A 865 -12.78 -9.69 -19.23
CA ALA A 865 -14.01 -9.03 -18.84
C ALA A 865 -14.41 -7.95 -19.85
N SER A 866 -15.71 -7.66 -19.96
CA SER A 866 -16.20 -6.49 -20.69
C SER A 866 -15.90 -5.21 -19.91
N ILE A 867 -15.39 -4.20 -20.60
CA ILE A 867 -15.03 -2.91 -19.97
C ILE A 867 -16.31 -2.13 -19.66
N THR A 868 -16.41 -1.63 -18.44
CA THR A 868 -17.59 -0.89 -17.96
C THR A 868 -17.37 0.63 -17.93
N SER A 869 -16.12 1.08 -18.08
CA SER A 869 -15.79 2.51 -18.15
C SER A 869 -16.49 3.19 -19.34
N PRO A 870 -16.92 4.46 -19.20
CA PRO A 870 -17.61 5.20 -20.25
C PRO A 870 -16.84 5.19 -21.58
N SER A 871 -17.54 4.91 -22.69
CA SER A 871 -16.95 4.93 -24.03
C SER A 871 -18.04 5.18 -25.07
N PRO A 872 -17.74 5.86 -26.19
CA PRO A 872 -16.41 6.12 -26.74
C PRO A 872 -15.70 7.34 -26.13
N ARG A 873 -14.38 7.23 -25.93
CA ARG A 873 -13.51 8.28 -25.36
C ARG A 873 -12.18 8.36 -26.13
N LYS A 874 -11.24 9.20 -25.67
CA LYS A 874 -9.92 9.37 -26.30
C LYS A 874 -8.77 8.82 -25.46
N PHE A 875 -8.91 8.90 -24.15
CA PHE A 875 -7.90 8.48 -23.19
C PHE A 875 -8.44 7.35 -22.30
N LEU A 876 -7.55 6.43 -21.92
CA LEU A 876 -7.77 5.33 -20.99
C LEU A 876 -6.68 5.39 -19.91
N GLN A 877 -7.02 5.00 -18.69
CA GLN A 877 -6.07 4.64 -17.66
C GLN A 877 -6.48 3.32 -17.02
N ILE A 878 -5.48 2.55 -16.61
CA ILE A 878 -5.63 1.24 -15.97
C ILE A 878 -4.98 1.33 -14.59
N ARG A 879 -5.65 0.80 -13.57
CA ARG A 879 -5.13 0.63 -12.22
C ARG A 879 -5.00 -0.86 -11.92
N LEU A 880 -3.88 -1.25 -11.32
CA LEU A 880 -3.67 -2.57 -10.77
C LEU A 880 -3.42 -2.46 -9.27
N SER A 881 -4.09 -3.31 -8.52
CA SER A 881 -3.90 -3.49 -7.09
C SER A 881 -3.59 -4.95 -6.81
N ILE A 882 -2.47 -5.21 -6.14
CA ILE A 882 -2.08 -6.55 -5.68
C ILE A 882 -2.23 -6.54 -4.16
N VAL A 883 -3.07 -7.44 -3.65
CA VAL A 883 -3.31 -7.61 -2.21
C VAL A 883 -2.93 -9.05 -1.84
N SER A 884 -2.19 -9.21 -0.74
CA SER A 884 -1.80 -10.51 -0.18
C SER A 884 -2.07 -10.58 1.32
N GLU A 885 -2.59 -11.72 1.76
CA GLU A 885 -2.67 -12.13 3.16
C GLU A 885 -1.53 -13.05 3.59
N ASP A 886 -0.62 -13.41 2.67
CA ASP A 886 0.54 -14.28 2.93
C ASP A 886 1.86 -13.58 2.49
N PRO A 887 2.86 -13.42 3.38
CA PRO A 887 4.14 -12.81 3.03
C PRO A 887 4.94 -13.57 1.96
N GLU A 888 4.72 -14.87 1.78
CA GLU A 888 5.46 -15.71 0.82
C GLU A 888 4.76 -15.84 -0.54
N VAL A 889 3.56 -15.25 -0.71
CA VAL A 889 2.78 -15.35 -1.95
C VAL A 889 2.51 -13.97 -2.52
N THR A 890 2.69 -13.82 -3.84
CA THR A 890 2.34 -12.58 -4.56
C THR A 890 1.81 -12.86 -5.97
N VAL A 891 1.48 -11.82 -6.72
CA VAL A 891 1.02 -11.93 -8.12
C VAL A 891 2.10 -11.43 -9.07
N ARG A 892 2.36 -12.20 -10.14
CA ARG A 892 3.06 -11.72 -11.33
C ARG A 892 2.06 -11.45 -12.44
N VAL A 893 2.09 -10.25 -12.99
CA VAL A 893 1.29 -9.85 -14.16
C VAL A 893 2.16 -9.85 -15.40
N SER A 894 1.86 -10.76 -16.33
CA SER A 894 2.64 -10.96 -17.55
C SER A 894 2.19 -10.08 -18.71
N ALA A 895 0.86 -9.92 -18.87
CA ALA A 895 0.30 -9.13 -19.96
C ALA A 895 -1.07 -8.55 -19.64
N LEU A 896 -1.35 -7.39 -20.24
CA LEU A 896 -2.69 -6.81 -20.39
C LEU A 896 -2.96 -6.53 -21.87
N ARG A 897 -4.19 -6.80 -22.31
CA ARG A 897 -4.68 -6.47 -23.65
C ARG A 897 -6.04 -5.79 -23.53
N VAL A 898 -6.24 -4.68 -24.23
CA VAL A 898 -7.50 -3.96 -24.29
C VAL A 898 -7.95 -3.87 -25.74
N GLU A 899 -9.13 -4.39 -26.03
CA GLU A 899 -9.74 -4.34 -27.37
C GLU A 899 -10.49 -3.02 -27.57
N LEU A 900 -10.23 -2.39 -28.72
CA LEU A 900 -10.84 -1.14 -29.16
C LEU A 900 -11.72 -1.37 -30.37
N ALA A 901 -12.79 -0.59 -30.50
CA ALA A 901 -13.61 -0.58 -31.69
C ALA A 901 -13.95 0.85 -32.15
N PRO A 902 -14.18 1.09 -33.45
CA PRO A 902 -14.78 2.32 -33.92
C PRO A 902 -16.23 2.47 -33.39
N PRO A 903 -16.71 3.70 -33.14
CA PRO A 903 -18.04 3.93 -32.62
C PRO A 903 -19.12 3.69 -33.69
N ILE A 904 -20.14 2.89 -33.37
CA ILE A 904 -21.33 2.66 -34.21
C ILE A 904 -22.31 3.84 -34.20
N SER A 905 -22.08 4.80 -33.29
CA SER A 905 -22.65 6.16 -33.31
C SER A 905 -21.61 7.14 -32.79
N THR A 906 -21.36 8.25 -33.49
CA THR A 906 -20.37 9.25 -33.05
C THR A 906 -20.82 10.06 -31.81
N ASP A 907 -22.12 10.09 -31.54
CA ASP A 907 -22.73 10.75 -30.38
C ASP A 907 -23.94 9.92 -29.92
N LEU A 908 -23.97 9.52 -28.66
CA LEU A 908 -25.00 8.66 -28.10
C LEU A 908 -25.37 9.20 -26.70
N ALA A 909 -26.50 9.86 -26.59
CA ALA A 909 -26.99 10.48 -25.36
C ALA A 909 -28.25 9.76 -24.88
N GLY A 910 -28.44 9.61 -23.58
CA GLY A 910 -29.64 8.99 -23.03
C GLY A 910 -30.11 9.64 -21.76
N GLU A 911 -31.40 9.56 -21.48
CA GLU A 911 -32.00 10.34 -20.40
C GLU A 911 -33.21 9.62 -19.82
N LEU A 912 -33.28 9.53 -18.49
CA LEU A 912 -34.35 8.88 -17.76
C LEU A 912 -35.37 9.91 -17.25
N ALA A 913 -36.64 9.68 -17.58
CA ALA A 913 -37.76 10.49 -17.13
C ALA A 913 -38.84 9.62 -16.48
N LEU A 914 -39.73 10.26 -15.72
CA LEU A 914 -41.02 9.68 -15.32
C LEU A 914 -42.07 9.99 -16.36
N LEU A 915 -42.97 9.05 -16.59
CA LEU A 915 -44.21 9.34 -17.30
C LEU A 915 -45.22 9.91 -16.29
N THR A 916 -45.63 11.17 -16.49
CA THR A 916 -46.56 11.86 -15.57
C THR A 916 -47.98 11.29 -15.68
N ASP A 917 -48.85 11.67 -14.75
CA ASP A 917 -50.27 11.32 -14.84
C ASP A 917 -50.90 11.86 -16.14
N GLU A 918 -50.54 13.08 -16.56
CA GLU A 918 -50.92 13.64 -17.86
C GLU A 918 -50.42 12.78 -19.03
N GLY A 919 -49.14 12.40 -19.00
CA GLY A 919 -48.53 11.54 -20.01
C GLY A 919 -49.21 10.17 -20.13
N MET A 920 -49.61 9.57 -19.01
CA MET A 920 -50.36 8.31 -18.97
C MET A 920 -51.75 8.41 -19.61
N THR A 921 -52.38 9.59 -19.60
CA THR A 921 -53.68 9.79 -20.28
C THR A 921 -53.55 9.93 -21.79
N ARG A 922 -52.34 10.24 -22.30
CA ARG A 922 -52.08 10.36 -23.73
C ARG A 922 -51.69 8.99 -24.31
N PRO A 923 -52.40 8.48 -25.32
CA PRO A 923 -52.04 7.19 -25.91
C PRO A 923 -50.68 7.29 -26.61
N LEU A 924 -49.85 6.24 -26.53
CA LEU A 924 -48.54 6.20 -27.20
C LEU A 924 -48.64 6.43 -28.71
N SER A 925 -49.77 6.09 -29.33
CA SER A 925 -50.05 6.34 -30.75
C SER A 925 -50.18 7.82 -31.12
N ASP A 926 -50.34 8.72 -30.13
CA ASP A 926 -50.19 10.15 -30.32
C ASP A 926 -48.69 10.47 -30.43
N LEU A 927 -48.24 10.88 -31.62
CA LEU A 927 -46.82 11.11 -31.92
C LEU A 927 -46.35 12.53 -31.57
N ILE A 928 -47.20 13.33 -30.91
CA ILE A 928 -46.90 14.72 -30.53
C ILE A 928 -46.95 14.83 -28.99
N PRO A 929 -45.96 14.27 -28.28
CA PRO A 929 -45.88 14.45 -26.84
C PRO A 929 -45.47 15.88 -26.49
N THR A 930 -45.70 16.25 -25.24
CA THR A 930 -45.35 17.57 -24.69
C THR A 930 -44.48 17.40 -23.45
N ARG A 931 -43.75 18.46 -23.06
CA ARG A 931 -42.98 18.47 -21.81
C ARG A 931 -43.80 18.10 -20.56
N LEU A 932 -45.12 18.31 -20.58
CA LEU A 932 -45.99 17.95 -19.46
C LEU A 932 -46.20 16.43 -19.32
N ASP A 933 -45.92 15.66 -20.37
CA ASP A 933 -46.06 14.21 -20.36
C ASP A 933 -44.91 13.54 -19.58
N TYR A 934 -43.82 14.28 -19.31
CA TYR A 934 -42.61 13.78 -18.67
C TYR A 934 -42.21 14.62 -17.44
N GLY A 935 -41.62 13.97 -16.45
CA GLY A 935 -41.09 14.63 -15.26
C GLY A 935 -39.70 14.12 -14.89
N PRO A 936 -38.92 14.87 -14.10
CA PRO A 936 -37.64 14.39 -13.60
C PRO A 936 -37.83 13.16 -12.70
N PRO A 937 -36.86 12.22 -12.64
CA PRO A 937 -36.98 10.96 -11.91
C PRO A 937 -36.77 11.13 -10.39
N LEU A 938 -37.57 11.97 -9.75
CA LEU A 938 -37.46 12.34 -8.35
C LEU A 938 -38.61 11.78 -7.51
N GLY A 939 -38.35 11.50 -6.23
CA GLY A 939 -39.38 11.12 -5.26
C GLY A 939 -39.98 9.74 -5.49
N ILE A 940 -39.18 8.77 -5.93
CA ILE A 940 -39.66 7.43 -6.30
C ILE A 940 -39.94 6.59 -5.05
N GLU A 941 -41.15 6.03 -4.94
CA GLU A 941 -41.46 5.04 -3.90
C GLU A 941 -40.85 3.68 -4.27
N PRO A 942 -39.95 3.09 -3.47
CA PRO A 942 -39.15 1.93 -3.92
C PRO A 942 -39.97 0.70 -4.31
N LEU A 943 -41.05 0.41 -3.57
CA LEU A 943 -41.92 -0.76 -3.80
C LEU A 943 -42.99 -0.53 -4.88
N ARG A 944 -43.19 0.71 -5.32
CA ARG A 944 -44.22 1.06 -6.31
C ARG A 944 -43.70 0.77 -7.72
N GLN A 945 -44.51 0.08 -8.52
CA GLN A 945 -44.28 -0.03 -9.96
C GLN A 945 -44.40 1.37 -10.57
N THR A 946 -43.28 1.94 -10.96
CA THR A 946 -43.17 3.32 -11.43
C THR A 946 -43.04 3.32 -12.96
N PRO A 947 -43.85 4.12 -13.67
CA PRO A 947 -43.77 4.23 -15.12
C PRO A 947 -42.61 5.17 -15.51
N TYR A 948 -41.56 4.58 -16.08
CA TYR A 948 -40.38 5.27 -16.57
C TYR A 948 -40.38 5.39 -18.08
N VAL A 949 -39.63 6.38 -18.55
CA VAL A 949 -39.31 6.60 -19.95
C VAL A 949 -37.82 6.79 -20.06
N PHE A 950 -37.18 6.02 -20.95
CA PHE A 950 -35.76 6.21 -21.26
C PHE A 950 -35.62 6.70 -22.70
N PHE A 951 -35.08 7.89 -22.88
CA PHE A 951 -34.77 8.45 -24.18
C PHE A 951 -33.35 8.05 -24.61
N VAL A 952 -33.17 7.72 -25.88
CA VAL A 952 -31.84 7.48 -26.48
C VAL A 952 -31.75 8.28 -27.77
N ARG A 953 -30.87 9.28 -27.79
CA ARG A 953 -30.47 10.06 -28.96
C ARG A 953 -29.20 9.47 -29.56
N ALA A 954 -29.22 9.19 -30.86
CA ALA A 954 -28.06 8.64 -31.55
C ALA A 954 -27.78 9.34 -32.88
N ALA A 955 -26.55 9.84 -33.03
CA ALA A 955 -26.03 10.32 -34.31
C ALA A 955 -25.73 9.16 -35.27
N GLY A 956 -25.37 9.50 -36.51
CA GLY A 956 -24.90 8.51 -37.48
C GLY A 956 -23.62 7.78 -37.05
N PRO A 957 -23.34 6.59 -37.64
CA PRO A 957 -22.06 5.92 -37.46
C PRO A 957 -20.91 6.79 -38.00
N ASP A 958 -19.69 6.53 -37.54
CA ASP A 958 -18.51 7.27 -38.02
C ASP A 958 -18.37 7.14 -39.55
N PRO A 959 -18.46 8.26 -40.31
CA PRO A 959 -18.38 8.22 -41.77
C PRO A 959 -17.01 7.76 -42.28
N ASN A 960 -15.97 7.76 -41.43
CA ASN A 960 -14.61 7.35 -41.78
C ASN A 960 -14.30 5.89 -41.42
N ALA A 961 -15.23 5.15 -40.79
CA ALA A 961 -15.04 3.76 -40.37
C ALA A 961 -16.05 2.82 -41.09
N PRO A 962 -15.68 2.24 -42.24
CA PRO A 962 -16.56 1.34 -43.01
C PRO A 962 -17.11 0.16 -42.19
N GLU A 963 -16.32 -0.34 -41.24
CA GLU A 963 -16.68 -1.41 -40.31
C GLU A 963 -17.81 -1.05 -39.34
N ALA A 964 -18.02 0.24 -39.04
CA ALA A 964 -19.11 0.73 -38.19
C ALA A 964 -20.31 1.29 -38.98
N SER A 965 -20.21 1.34 -40.32
CA SER A 965 -21.23 1.93 -41.21
C SER A 965 -22.63 1.31 -41.11
N GLY A 966 -22.72 0.10 -40.53
CA GLY A 966 -23.98 -0.61 -40.30
C GLY A 966 -24.84 -0.07 -39.15
N GLY A 967 -24.39 0.95 -38.40
CA GLY A 967 -25.14 1.54 -37.27
C GLY A 967 -25.50 0.51 -36.20
N PHE A 968 -26.57 0.75 -35.44
CA PHE A 968 -27.09 -0.22 -34.47
C PHE A 968 -28.56 -0.58 -34.73
N ASP A 969 -28.92 -1.83 -34.45
CA ASP A 969 -30.27 -2.39 -34.60
C ASP A 969 -30.78 -3.05 -33.30
N GLN A 970 -30.00 -2.99 -32.21
CA GLN A 970 -30.41 -3.46 -30.90
C GLN A 970 -30.08 -2.44 -29.82
N LEU A 971 -31.02 -2.25 -28.90
CA LEU A 971 -30.89 -1.47 -27.68
C LEU A 971 -31.11 -2.41 -26.48
N LEU A 972 -30.18 -2.43 -25.54
CA LEU A 972 -30.27 -3.14 -24.27
C LEU A 972 -30.29 -2.11 -23.15
N LEU A 973 -31.37 -2.07 -22.38
CA LEU A 973 -31.48 -1.26 -21.17
C LEU A 973 -31.35 -2.21 -19.97
N LEU A 974 -30.31 -2.04 -19.16
CA LEU A 974 -30.18 -2.71 -17.87
C LEU A 974 -31.03 -1.97 -16.85
N THR A 975 -31.91 -2.71 -16.18
CA THR A 975 -32.87 -2.18 -15.22
C THR A 975 -32.59 -2.75 -13.82
N PRO A 976 -32.69 -1.96 -12.74
CA PRO A 976 -32.37 -2.41 -11.38
C PRO A 976 -33.29 -3.53 -10.85
N SER A 977 -34.42 -3.74 -11.52
CA SER A 977 -35.39 -4.79 -11.21
C SER A 977 -36.09 -5.20 -12.50
N ARG A 978 -36.91 -6.25 -12.44
CA ARG A 978 -37.65 -6.74 -13.60
C ARG A 978 -38.58 -5.65 -14.12
N ALA A 979 -38.29 -5.17 -15.33
CA ALA A 979 -39.09 -4.17 -16.00
C ALA A 979 -40.12 -4.79 -16.95
N ARG A 980 -41.31 -4.20 -17.00
CA ARG A 980 -42.37 -4.52 -17.95
C ARG A 980 -42.42 -3.45 -19.04
N PRO A 981 -42.08 -3.75 -20.30
CA PRO A 981 -42.14 -2.77 -21.37
C PRO A 981 -43.60 -2.43 -21.69
N THR A 982 -43.91 -1.14 -21.81
CA THR A 982 -45.27 -0.64 -22.10
C THR A 982 -45.38 -0.02 -23.50
N GLY A 983 -44.27 0.46 -24.07
CA GLY A 983 -44.28 1.09 -25.39
C GLY A 983 -42.90 1.47 -25.91
N VAL A 984 -42.76 1.63 -27.22
CA VAL A 984 -41.57 2.21 -27.85
C VAL A 984 -41.98 3.24 -28.89
N ARG A 985 -41.43 4.46 -28.88
CA ARG A 985 -41.51 5.37 -30.03
C ARG A 985 -40.16 5.52 -30.72
N LEU A 986 -40.23 5.67 -32.04
CA LEU A 986 -39.09 5.98 -32.88
C LEU A 986 -39.30 7.33 -33.55
N GLY A 987 -38.28 8.17 -33.51
CA GLY A 987 -38.34 9.52 -34.05
C GLY A 987 -36.96 10.07 -34.38
N ARG A 988 -36.91 11.39 -34.44
CA ARG A 988 -35.70 12.16 -34.69
C ARG A 988 -35.68 13.41 -33.82
N VAL A 989 -34.48 13.89 -33.55
CA VAL A 989 -34.24 15.11 -32.80
C VAL A 989 -33.22 15.99 -33.53
N THR A 990 -33.52 17.27 -33.68
CA THR A 990 -32.55 18.26 -34.18
C THR A 990 -31.64 18.72 -33.06
N VAL A 991 -30.34 18.81 -33.34
CA VAL A 991 -29.33 19.17 -32.36
C VAL A 991 -28.58 20.44 -32.76
N GLU A 992 -28.20 21.24 -31.76
CA GLU A 992 -27.39 22.45 -31.95
C GLU A 992 -26.15 22.42 -31.06
N ASP A 993 -25.02 22.86 -31.63
CA ASP A 993 -23.76 23.03 -30.89
C ASP A 993 -23.67 24.48 -30.39
N PRO A 994 -23.49 24.73 -29.08
CA PRO A 994 -23.34 26.07 -28.53
C PRO A 994 -22.15 26.82 -29.15
N SER A 995 -22.32 28.13 -29.37
CA SER A 995 -21.28 28.95 -30.03
C SER A 995 -19.96 28.94 -29.25
N GLY A 996 -18.91 28.41 -29.86
CA GLY A 996 -17.57 28.31 -29.26
C GLY A 996 -17.26 26.97 -28.60
N SER A 997 -18.23 26.06 -28.49
CA SER A 997 -17.99 24.70 -28.00
C SER A 997 -17.44 23.79 -29.11
N THR A 998 -16.44 22.99 -28.76
CA THR A 998 -15.91 21.88 -29.57
C THR A 998 -16.30 20.51 -28.99
N SER A 999 -17.02 20.48 -27.87
CA SER A 999 -17.38 19.27 -27.12
C SER A 999 -18.76 18.76 -27.52
N ALA A 1000 -18.85 17.48 -27.84
CA ALA A 1000 -20.15 16.81 -28.04
C ALA A 1000 -21.00 16.74 -26.75
N ALA A 1001 -20.44 17.06 -25.58
CA ALA A 1001 -21.19 17.14 -24.31
C ALA A 1001 -22.13 18.34 -24.24
N ASP A 1002 -21.78 19.43 -24.92
CA ASP A 1002 -22.55 20.68 -24.82
C ASP A 1002 -23.68 20.73 -25.86
N ARG A 1003 -23.86 19.65 -26.63
CA ARG A 1003 -24.82 19.58 -27.73
C ARG A 1003 -26.25 19.45 -27.21
N LEU A 1004 -27.03 20.49 -27.46
CA LEU A 1004 -28.41 20.63 -27.00
C LEU A 1004 -29.40 20.00 -27.99
N ALA A 1005 -30.39 19.31 -27.48
CA ALA A 1005 -31.57 18.90 -28.23
C ALA A 1005 -32.53 20.08 -28.36
N VAL A 1006 -33.06 20.31 -29.56
CA VAL A 1006 -33.87 21.50 -29.86
C VAL A 1006 -35.31 21.15 -30.22
N THR A 1007 -35.50 20.12 -31.04
CA THR A 1007 -36.84 19.75 -31.51
C THR A 1007 -36.92 18.26 -31.79
N THR A 1008 -37.81 17.61 -31.06
CA THR A 1008 -38.11 16.19 -31.13
C THR A 1008 -39.40 15.96 -31.92
N THR A 1009 -39.35 14.97 -32.82
CA THR A 1009 -40.53 14.51 -33.57
C THR A 1009 -40.54 12.99 -33.61
N PHE A 1010 -41.69 12.38 -33.28
CA PHE A 1010 -41.87 10.94 -33.39
C PHE A 1010 -42.56 10.58 -34.70
N ASP A 1011 -42.03 9.55 -35.37
CA ASP A 1011 -42.55 9.06 -36.64
C ASP A 1011 -43.38 7.78 -36.46
N ARG A 1012 -43.09 6.99 -35.42
CA ARG A 1012 -43.72 5.69 -35.17
C ARG A 1012 -43.88 5.41 -33.68
N ALA A 1013 -44.94 4.69 -33.33
CA ALA A 1013 -45.18 4.16 -32.00
C ALA A 1013 -45.50 2.67 -32.10
N TYR A 1014 -44.78 1.85 -31.34
CA TYR A 1014 -44.95 0.41 -31.26
C TYR A 1014 -45.60 0.05 -29.92
N LEU A 1015 -46.72 -0.68 -30.00
CA LEU A 1015 -47.53 -1.12 -28.86
C LEU A 1015 -47.52 -2.66 -28.77
N PRO A 1016 -47.66 -3.24 -27.57
CA PRO A 1016 -47.67 -4.70 -27.40
C PRO A 1016 -48.90 -5.35 -28.07
N VAL A 1017 -48.71 -6.43 -28.83
CA VAL A 1017 -49.77 -7.08 -29.64
C VAL A 1017 -50.18 -8.46 -29.13
N SER A 1018 -49.22 -9.31 -28.69
CA SER A 1018 -49.52 -10.61 -28.06
C SER A 1018 -48.31 -11.13 -27.27
N GLY A 1019 -48.49 -11.34 -25.95
CA GLY A 1019 -47.38 -11.60 -25.03
C GLY A 1019 -46.50 -10.36 -24.82
N ASP A 1020 -45.67 -10.37 -23.77
CA ASP A 1020 -44.88 -9.20 -23.37
C ASP A 1020 -43.67 -8.92 -24.29
N SER A 1021 -43.56 -9.60 -25.45
CA SER A 1021 -42.36 -9.56 -26.28
C SER A 1021 -42.50 -9.08 -27.72
N LEU A 1022 -43.71 -9.03 -28.28
CA LEU A 1022 -43.92 -8.59 -29.66
C LEU A 1022 -44.70 -7.28 -29.68
N PHE A 1023 -44.10 -6.24 -30.24
CA PHE A 1023 -44.67 -4.90 -30.36
C PHE A 1023 -44.88 -4.57 -31.84
N ALA A 1024 -45.98 -3.90 -32.18
CA ALA A 1024 -46.26 -3.47 -33.55
C ALA A 1024 -46.77 -2.03 -33.63
N ASP A 1025 -46.48 -1.37 -34.75
CA ASP A 1025 -47.03 -0.07 -35.08
C ASP A 1025 -48.41 -0.17 -35.78
N SER A 1026 -49.01 0.98 -36.08
CA SER A 1026 -50.31 1.06 -36.77
C SER A 1026 -50.30 0.47 -38.19
N ASP A 1027 -49.13 0.36 -38.81
CA ASP A 1027 -48.93 -0.16 -40.16
C ASP A 1027 -48.62 -1.67 -40.16
N GLY A 1028 -48.49 -2.28 -38.97
CA GLY A 1028 -48.21 -3.70 -38.79
C GLY A 1028 -46.71 -4.06 -38.83
N ASN A 1029 -45.80 -3.09 -38.79
CA ASN A 1029 -44.37 -3.35 -38.63
C ASN A 1029 -44.10 -3.79 -37.19
N GLN A 1030 -43.21 -4.77 -37.01
CA GLN A 1030 -43.00 -5.41 -35.71
C GLN A 1030 -41.57 -5.20 -35.22
N ILE A 1031 -41.44 -5.01 -33.90
CA ILE A 1031 -40.17 -5.04 -33.16
C ILE A 1031 -40.28 -6.09 -32.06
N LEU A 1032 -39.13 -6.62 -31.64
CA LEU A 1032 -39.05 -7.58 -30.55
C LEU A 1032 -38.52 -6.87 -29.31
N VAL A 1033 -39.22 -7.01 -28.19
CA VAL A 1033 -38.76 -6.51 -26.88
C VAL A 1033 -38.66 -7.70 -25.93
N ARG A 1034 -37.46 -8.06 -25.46
CA ARG A 1034 -37.30 -9.15 -24.50
C ARG A 1034 -37.02 -8.58 -23.13
N ALA A 1035 -37.86 -8.93 -22.16
CA ALA A 1035 -37.62 -8.59 -20.75
C ALA A 1035 -37.00 -9.78 -20.02
N THR A 1036 -35.91 -9.53 -19.29
CA THR A 1036 -35.31 -10.48 -18.32
C THR A 1036 -35.62 -10.01 -16.90
N VAL A 1037 -34.92 -10.57 -15.90
CA VAL A 1037 -35.03 -10.14 -14.50
C VAL A 1037 -34.46 -8.73 -14.25
N ASP A 1038 -33.60 -8.26 -15.14
CA ASP A 1038 -32.71 -7.10 -14.94
C ASP A 1038 -32.43 -6.33 -16.25
N SER A 1039 -33.14 -6.63 -17.34
CA SER A 1039 -32.91 -5.94 -18.60
C SER A 1039 -34.11 -5.96 -19.57
N LEU A 1040 -34.13 -4.96 -20.45
CA LEU A 1040 -35.01 -4.86 -21.62
C LEU A 1040 -34.17 -4.81 -22.89
N GLN A 1041 -34.32 -5.79 -23.75
CA GLN A 1041 -33.65 -5.83 -25.05
C GLN A 1041 -34.65 -5.53 -26.17
N VAL A 1042 -34.51 -4.39 -26.82
CA VAL A 1042 -35.28 -4.00 -28.01
C VAL A 1042 -34.47 -4.36 -29.27
N SER A 1043 -35.08 -5.09 -30.19
CA SER A 1043 -34.49 -5.45 -31.49
C SER A 1043 -35.31 -4.85 -32.62
N PHE A 1044 -34.65 -4.04 -33.44
CA PHE A 1044 -35.20 -3.38 -34.60
C PHE A 1044 -34.91 -4.20 -35.87
N PRO A 1045 -35.80 -4.18 -36.88
CA PRO A 1045 -35.59 -4.91 -38.13
C PRO A 1045 -34.50 -4.31 -39.04
N GLN A 1046 -34.15 -3.04 -38.80
CA GLN A 1046 -33.11 -2.30 -39.52
C GLN A 1046 -32.39 -1.37 -38.54
N ALA A 1047 -31.20 -0.90 -38.93
CA ALA A 1047 -30.42 0.02 -38.12
C ALA A 1047 -31.16 1.35 -37.93
N VAL A 1048 -31.13 1.86 -36.69
CA VAL A 1048 -31.94 2.99 -36.25
C VAL A 1048 -31.31 4.33 -36.58
N ASN A 1049 -29.98 4.42 -36.62
CA ASN A 1049 -29.24 5.68 -36.73
C ASN A 1049 -28.59 5.92 -38.10
N ILE A 1050 -28.90 5.13 -39.12
CA ILE A 1050 -28.34 5.33 -40.46
C ILE A 1050 -29.16 6.38 -41.23
N GLY A 1051 -28.47 7.24 -41.97
CA GLY A 1051 -29.09 8.14 -42.95
C GLY A 1051 -29.48 9.52 -42.40
N PHE A 1052 -29.12 9.83 -41.15
CA PHE A 1052 -29.33 11.15 -40.57
C PHE A 1052 -28.18 12.12 -40.90
N PRO A 1053 -28.46 13.37 -41.32
CA PRO A 1053 -27.44 14.42 -41.50
C PRO A 1053 -26.89 14.87 -40.15
N GLY A 1054 -25.70 15.49 -40.09
CA GLY A 1054 -25.02 15.80 -38.81
C GLY A 1054 -25.74 16.75 -37.83
N ALA A 1055 -26.87 17.37 -38.22
CA ALA A 1055 -27.71 18.22 -37.36
C ALA A 1055 -29.04 17.54 -36.95
N GLU A 1056 -29.29 16.31 -37.41
CA GLU A 1056 -30.42 15.49 -36.98
C GLU A 1056 -29.88 14.17 -36.43
N ASN A 1057 -30.45 13.69 -35.33
CA ASN A 1057 -30.12 12.41 -34.72
C ASN A 1057 -31.38 11.54 -34.65
N ALA A 1058 -31.21 10.22 -34.64
CA ALA A 1058 -32.29 9.31 -34.31
C ALA A 1058 -32.66 9.44 -32.83
N LEU A 1059 -33.94 9.29 -32.50
CA LEU A 1059 -34.43 9.28 -31.12
C LEU A 1059 -35.28 8.03 -30.87
N ILE A 1060 -35.02 7.35 -29.77
CA ILE A 1060 -35.82 6.24 -29.25
C ILE A 1060 -36.42 6.67 -27.92
N GLU A 1061 -37.73 6.48 -27.74
CA GLU A 1061 -38.41 6.57 -26.46
C GLU A 1061 -38.81 5.16 -26.04
N LEU A 1062 -38.26 4.65 -24.93
CA LEU A 1062 -38.64 3.36 -24.36
C LEU A 1062 -39.45 3.57 -23.08
N GLN A 1063 -40.74 3.24 -23.11
CA GLN A 1063 -41.62 3.29 -21.94
C GLN A 1063 -41.70 1.92 -21.27
N PHE A 1064 -41.56 1.88 -19.95
CA PHE A 1064 -41.62 0.66 -19.15
C PHE A 1064 -42.02 0.94 -17.70
N GLU A 1065 -42.45 -0.09 -16.99
CA GLU A 1065 -42.74 -0.05 -15.57
C GLU A 1065 -41.75 -0.92 -14.80
N THR A 1066 -41.17 -0.41 -13.71
CA THR A 1066 -40.35 -1.22 -12.80
C THR A 1066 -40.42 -0.69 -11.37
N LYS A 1067 -40.03 -1.53 -10.40
CA LYS A 1067 -39.69 -1.10 -9.05
C LYS A 1067 -38.25 -0.56 -9.04
N THR A 1068 -37.96 0.37 -8.14
CA THR A 1068 -36.62 0.94 -7.93
C THR A 1068 -36.26 0.78 -6.46
N LEU A 1069 -35.75 -0.40 -6.11
CA LEU A 1069 -35.57 -0.84 -4.71
C LEU A 1069 -34.34 -0.22 -4.01
N LYS A 1070 -33.47 0.43 -4.78
CA LYS A 1070 -32.19 0.97 -4.33
C LYS A 1070 -31.96 2.38 -4.88
N ALA A 1071 -31.64 3.33 -4.01
CA ALA A 1071 -31.30 4.69 -4.42
C ALA A 1071 -29.97 4.73 -5.19
N GLY A 1072 -29.87 5.61 -6.20
CA GLY A 1072 -28.68 5.72 -7.05
C GLY A 1072 -28.52 4.59 -8.09
N SER A 1073 -29.51 3.70 -8.23
CA SER A 1073 -29.47 2.64 -9.25
C SER A 1073 -29.48 3.24 -10.66
N GLU A 1074 -28.47 2.93 -11.46
CA GLU A 1074 -28.37 3.45 -12.84
C GLU A 1074 -29.18 2.60 -13.83
N PHE A 1075 -29.97 3.28 -14.67
CA PHE A 1075 -30.60 2.70 -15.84
C PHE A 1075 -29.62 2.76 -17.02
N LEU A 1076 -28.79 1.73 -17.16
CA LEU A 1076 -27.70 1.71 -18.14
C LEU A 1076 -28.20 1.22 -19.50
N ALA A 1077 -28.13 2.06 -20.52
CA ALA A 1077 -28.44 1.70 -21.89
C ALA A 1077 -27.18 1.41 -22.73
N LEU A 1078 -27.25 0.35 -23.54
CA LEU A 1078 -26.20 -0.13 -24.44
C LEU A 1078 -26.80 -0.36 -25.83
N VAL A 1079 -26.10 0.03 -26.89
CA VAL A 1079 -26.49 -0.25 -28.27
C VAL A 1079 -25.52 -1.21 -28.93
N ARG A 1080 -26.02 -2.03 -29.85
CA ARG A 1080 -25.16 -2.88 -30.69
C ARG A 1080 -25.75 -3.15 -32.05
N ASN A 1081 -24.90 -3.63 -32.95
CA ASN A 1081 -25.33 -4.21 -34.21
C ASN A 1081 -25.39 -5.74 -34.08
N SER A 1082 -26.49 -6.36 -34.49
CA SER A 1082 -26.71 -7.80 -34.40
C SER A 1082 -25.84 -8.62 -35.35
N THR A 1083 -25.30 -7.98 -36.40
CA THR A 1083 -24.53 -8.63 -37.47
C THR A 1083 -23.02 -8.40 -37.35
N SER A 1084 -22.58 -7.37 -36.62
CA SER A 1084 -21.17 -7.18 -36.27
C SER A 1084 -20.85 -7.88 -34.94
N THR A 1085 -19.60 -8.29 -34.78
CA THR A 1085 -19.16 -9.06 -33.60
C THR A 1085 -19.36 -8.27 -32.30
N GLY A 1086 -20.28 -8.72 -31.45
CA GLY A 1086 -20.26 -8.64 -29.97
C GLY A 1086 -20.18 -7.28 -29.26
N LEU A 1087 -19.93 -6.18 -29.97
CA LEU A 1087 -19.56 -4.88 -29.39
C LEU A 1087 -20.81 -4.11 -28.95
N PHE A 1088 -20.92 -3.89 -27.65
CA PHE A 1088 -21.86 -2.92 -27.09
C PHE A 1088 -21.18 -1.55 -26.97
N GLN A 1089 -21.86 -0.52 -27.43
CA GLN A 1089 -21.49 0.87 -27.16
C GLN A 1089 -22.44 1.43 -26.10
N ARG A 1090 -21.89 2.04 -25.05
CA ARG A 1090 -22.68 2.63 -23.96
C ARG A 1090 -23.36 3.93 -24.41
N VAL A 1091 -24.57 4.15 -23.89
CA VAL A 1091 -25.30 5.42 -23.95
C VAL A 1091 -24.87 6.30 -22.78
N GLU A 1092 -24.44 7.52 -23.10
CA GLU A 1092 -23.98 8.49 -22.10
C GLU A 1092 -25.17 9.30 -21.58
N SER A 1093 -25.37 9.33 -20.26
CA SER A 1093 -26.53 10.01 -19.65
C SER A 1093 -26.19 11.18 -18.75
N GLU A 1094 -25.07 11.12 -18.04
CA GLU A 1094 -24.69 12.16 -17.08
C GLU A 1094 -24.37 13.48 -17.80
N GLY A 1095 -25.19 14.50 -17.51
CA GLY A 1095 -25.05 15.85 -18.09
C GLY A 1095 -25.29 15.88 -19.61
N ARG A 1096 -26.01 14.89 -20.16
CA ARG A 1096 -26.35 14.82 -21.59
C ARG A 1096 -27.80 15.16 -21.81
N ASP A 1097 -28.06 15.92 -22.87
CA ASP A 1097 -29.40 16.31 -23.31
C ASP A 1097 -29.86 15.39 -24.45
N ALA A 1098 -30.71 14.41 -24.15
CA ALA A 1098 -31.20 13.47 -25.17
C ALA A 1098 -32.37 14.07 -25.98
N THR A 1099 -33.22 14.86 -25.33
CA THR A 1099 -34.42 15.46 -25.91
C THR A 1099 -34.82 16.70 -25.13
N GLU A 1100 -35.33 17.72 -25.82
CA GLU A 1100 -35.87 18.91 -25.16
C GLU A 1100 -37.17 18.66 -24.39
N LEU A 1101 -37.72 17.44 -24.44
CA LEU A 1101 -38.97 17.06 -23.78
C LEU A 1101 -38.81 16.82 -22.27
N VAL A 1102 -37.59 16.59 -21.80
CA VAL A 1102 -37.22 16.45 -20.39
C VAL A 1102 -35.91 17.20 -20.13
N ASP A 1103 -35.66 17.60 -18.89
CA ASP A 1103 -34.44 18.29 -18.46
C ASP A 1103 -33.96 17.66 -17.15
N SER A 1104 -33.68 16.37 -17.21
CA SER A 1104 -33.20 15.55 -16.11
C SER A 1104 -31.70 15.32 -16.18
N GLY A 1105 -31.14 15.20 -17.40
CA GLY A 1105 -29.70 15.00 -17.64
C GLY A 1105 -29.10 13.83 -16.87
N THR A 1106 -29.91 12.81 -16.54
CA THR A 1106 -29.52 11.72 -15.64
C THR A 1106 -30.15 10.38 -16.06
N ALA A 1107 -29.50 9.28 -15.67
CA ALA A 1107 -30.05 7.92 -15.74
C ALA A 1107 -30.36 7.32 -14.35
N ARG A 1108 -30.28 8.14 -13.30
CA ARG A 1108 -30.39 7.70 -11.90
C ARG A 1108 -31.58 8.37 -11.22
N PRO A 1109 -32.59 7.61 -10.77
CA PRO A 1109 -33.71 8.17 -10.01
C PRO A 1109 -33.36 8.43 -8.54
N THR A 1110 -34.01 9.43 -7.95
CA THR A 1110 -33.99 9.70 -6.51
C THR A 1110 -35.14 8.98 -5.82
N VAL A 1111 -34.81 8.02 -4.95
CA VAL A 1111 -35.77 7.16 -4.24
C VAL A 1111 -36.10 7.76 -2.86
N LEU A 1112 -37.37 7.71 -2.44
CA LEU A 1112 -37.81 8.14 -1.12
C LEU A 1112 -37.25 7.24 -0.03
N ALA A 1113 -36.81 7.85 1.09
CA ALA A 1113 -36.38 7.11 2.26
C ALA A 1113 -37.55 6.30 2.85
N VAL A 1114 -37.28 5.03 3.18
CA VAL A 1114 -38.24 4.11 3.80
C VAL A 1114 -37.79 3.72 5.21
N ASN A 1115 -38.75 3.58 6.13
CA ASN A 1115 -38.50 3.22 7.53
C ASN A 1115 -38.26 1.71 7.76
N ARG A 1116 -38.44 0.87 6.74
CA ARG A 1116 -38.25 -0.59 6.78
C ARG A 1116 -37.36 -1.02 5.63
N LEU A 1117 -36.25 -1.71 5.93
CA LEU A 1117 -35.28 -2.21 4.94
C LEU A 1117 -35.55 -3.66 4.51
N ILE A 1118 -36.43 -4.38 5.20
CA ILE A 1118 -36.93 -5.71 4.79
C ILE A 1118 -38.45 -5.61 4.71
N ASP A 1119 -39.01 -6.01 3.57
CA ASP A 1119 -40.47 -6.01 3.33
C ASP A 1119 -40.89 -7.24 2.50
N GLU A 1120 -42.18 -7.38 2.20
CA GLU A 1120 -42.77 -8.51 1.43
C GLU A 1120 -42.37 -9.90 1.98
N ILE A 1121 -42.24 -10.03 3.31
CA ILE A 1121 -41.73 -11.24 3.97
C ILE A 1121 -42.74 -12.39 3.92
N ASN A 1122 -42.34 -13.50 3.32
CA ASN A 1122 -43.08 -14.73 3.20
C ASN A 1122 -42.25 -15.91 3.74
N ILE A 1123 -42.49 -16.27 5.00
CA ILE A 1123 -41.95 -17.47 5.64
C ILE A 1123 -43.13 -18.41 5.92
N PRO A 1124 -43.21 -19.59 5.26
CA PRO A 1124 -44.25 -20.57 5.54
C PRO A 1124 -44.21 -21.03 7.01
N ALA A 1125 -45.38 -21.07 7.66
CA ALA A 1125 -45.47 -21.42 9.09
C ALA A 1125 -45.33 -22.93 9.37
N VAL A 1126 -45.44 -23.78 8.35
CA VAL A 1126 -45.42 -25.24 8.47
C VAL A 1126 -44.65 -25.84 7.29
N PHE A 1127 -43.77 -26.79 7.57
CA PHE A 1127 -43.00 -27.51 6.57
C PHE A 1127 -42.79 -28.98 7.00
N THR A 1128 -42.81 -29.91 6.04
CA THR A 1128 -42.90 -31.38 6.24
C THR A 1128 -41.80 -32.12 5.47
N PRO A 1129 -40.55 -32.20 5.97
CA PRO A 1129 -39.43 -32.86 5.28
C PRO A 1129 -39.49 -34.40 5.37
N ASN A 1130 -40.54 -35.01 4.80
CA ASN A 1130 -40.78 -36.45 4.86
C ASN A 1130 -40.48 -37.18 3.54
N GLY A 1131 -40.13 -36.44 2.48
CA GLY A 1131 -39.81 -36.93 1.16
C GLY A 1131 -41.02 -37.35 0.32
N ASP A 1132 -42.22 -36.85 0.63
CA ASP A 1132 -43.46 -37.18 -0.09
C ASP A 1132 -43.73 -36.30 -1.33
N GLY A 1133 -42.86 -35.31 -1.57
CA GLY A 1133 -42.92 -34.36 -2.66
C GLY A 1133 -43.78 -33.12 -2.37
N VAL A 1134 -44.35 -32.99 -1.16
CA VAL A 1134 -45.23 -31.90 -0.75
C VAL A 1134 -44.66 -31.20 0.49
N ASN A 1135 -44.36 -29.90 0.38
CA ASN A 1135 -43.81 -29.10 1.48
C ASN A 1135 -42.54 -29.69 2.12
N ASP A 1136 -41.75 -30.45 1.35
CA ASP A 1136 -40.45 -31.03 1.75
C ASP A 1136 -39.33 -30.00 1.90
N ARG A 1137 -39.59 -28.73 1.59
CA ARG A 1137 -38.65 -27.62 1.70
C ARG A 1137 -39.35 -26.38 2.19
N LEU A 1138 -38.74 -25.69 3.14
CA LEU A 1138 -39.14 -24.37 3.58
C LEU A 1138 -38.54 -23.33 2.62
N ASP A 1139 -39.40 -22.71 1.82
CA ASP A 1139 -39.02 -21.60 0.92
C ASP A 1139 -39.32 -20.27 1.61
N ILE A 1140 -38.26 -19.50 1.87
CA ILE A 1140 -38.29 -18.20 2.53
C ILE A 1140 -38.05 -17.14 1.47
N GLU A 1141 -38.98 -16.21 1.29
CA GLU A 1141 -38.92 -15.11 0.32
C GLU A 1141 -39.13 -13.77 1.03
N PHE A 1142 -38.33 -12.77 0.72
CA PHE A 1142 -38.50 -11.40 1.22
C PHE A 1142 -37.80 -10.41 0.28
N THR A 1143 -38.21 -9.14 0.32
CA THR A 1143 -37.63 -8.06 -0.48
C THR A 1143 -36.74 -7.18 0.40
N VAL A 1144 -35.46 -7.06 0.03
CA VAL A 1144 -34.48 -6.18 0.66
C VAL A 1144 -34.51 -4.82 -0.02
N LEU A 1145 -34.82 -3.78 0.76
CA LEU A 1145 -34.75 -2.37 0.38
C LEU A 1145 -33.48 -1.77 0.94
N THR A 1146 -32.78 -0.96 0.17
CA THR A 1146 -31.55 -0.29 0.63
C THR A 1146 -31.43 1.11 0.05
N ILE A 1147 -30.74 1.95 0.81
CA ILE A 1147 -30.55 3.37 0.50
C ILE A 1147 -29.17 3.60 -0.14
N ARG A 1148 -28.18 2.71 0.04
CA ARG A 1148 -26.79 2.94 -0.43
C ARG A 1148 -26.13 1.68 -1.06
N ASP A 1149 -26.09 0.55 -0.35
CA ASP A 1149 -25.39 -0.67 -0.81
C ASP A 1149 -26.13 -2.00 -0.60
N ASP A 1150 -25.64 -3.01 -1.32
CA ASP A 1150 -26.02 -4.42 -1.20
C ASP A 1150 -25.46 -4.95 0.14
N ARG A 1151 -26.33 -5.54 0.98
CA ARG A 1151 -25.99 -5.94 2.35
C ARG A 1151 -26.13 -7.44 2.53
N PRO A 1152 -25.19 -8.11 3.23
CA PRO A 1152 -25.26 -9.54 3.46
C PRO A 1152 -26.52 -9.88 4.25
N VAL A 1153 -27.24 -10.89 3.78
CA VAL A 1153 -28.42 -11.42 4.46
C VAL A 1153 -28.14 -12.83 4.94
N GLU A 1154 -28.28 -13.05 6.24
CA GLU A 1154 -28.23 -14.37 6.84
C GLU A 1154 -29.64 -14.85 7.20
N VAL A 1155 -29.99 -16.07 6.80
CA VAL A 1155 -31.19 -16.74 7.28
C VAL A 1155 -30.79 -17.94 8.14
N THR A 1156 -30.97 -17.79 9.44
CA THR A 1156 -30.58 -18.77 10.45
C THR A 1156 -31.81 -19.44 11.07
N ILE A 1157 -31.74 -20.75 11.29
CA ILE A 1157 -32.77 -21.53 11.97
C ILE A 1157 -32.33 -21.86 13.40
N PHE A 1158 -33.17 -21.53 14.38
CA PHE A 1158 -32.94 -21.79 15.81
C PHE A 1158 -34.00 -22.74 16.39
N ASP A 1159 -33.63 -23.47 17.44
CA ASP A 1159 -34.60 -24.12 18.32
C ASP A 1159 -35.14 -23.14 19.37
N LEU A 1160 -36.19 -23.52 20.11
CA LEU A 1160 -36.79 -22.66 21.15
C LEU A 1160 -35.87 -22.35 22.34
N SER A 1161 -34.70 -22.98 22.45
CA SER A 1161 -33.69 -22.65 23.46
C SER A 1161 -32.74 -21.54 23.00
N GLY A 1162 -32.89 -21.05 21.77
CA GLY A 1162 -32.00 -20.06 21.14
C GLY A 1162 -30.73 -20.67 20.56
N ARG A 1163 -30.63 -22.01 20.50
CA ARG A 1163 -29.48 -22.69 19.90
C ARG A 1163 -29.67 -22.78 18.38
N ARG A 1164 -28.63 -22.40 17.64
CA ARG A 1164 -28.59 -22.49 16.18
C ARG A 1164 -28.62 -23.95 15.73
N VAL A 1165 -29.53 -24.27 14.80
CA VAL A 1165 -29.78 -25.62 14.29
C VAL A 1165 -29.26 -25.79 12.86
N ALA A 1166 -29.48 -24.78 12.01
CA ALA A 1166 -29.06 -24.77 10.61
C ALA A 1166 -28.98 -23.34 10.06
N ASN A 1167 -28.32 -23.17 8.91
CA ASN A 1167 -28.44 -21.97 8.08
C ASN A 1167 -29.20 -22.34 6.79
N ALA A 1168 -30.14 -21.51 6.39
CA ALA A 1168 -30.84 -21.70 5.11
C ALA A 1168 -29.90 -21.33 3.96
N SER A 1169 -30.05 -22.03 2.84
CA SER A 1169 -29.21 -21.82 1.65
C SER A 1169 -29.92 -20.89 0.68
N ALA A 1170 -29.22 -19.88 0.17
CA ALA A 1170 -29.71 -19.04 -0.92
C ALA A 1170 -30.00 -19.87 -2.17
N ALA A 1171 -31.00 -19.48 -2.97
CA ALA A 1171 -31.29 -20.12 -4.23
C ALA A 1171 -30.09 -20.00 -5.20
N SER A 1172 -29.77 -21.10 -5.90
CA SER A 1172 -28.61 -21.18 -6.81
C SER A 1172 -28.65 -20.11 -7.90
N GLY A 1173 -27.63 -19.24 -7.93
CA GLY A 1173 -27.47 -18.15 -8.91
C GLY A 1173 -27.69 -16.73 -8.37
N MET A 1174 -28.09 -16.56 -7.10
CA MET A 1174 -28.15 -15.26 -6.41
C MET A 1174 -26.95 -15.06 -5.47
N ASP A 1175 -26.43 -13.84 -5.42
CA ASP A 1175 -25.39 -13.44 -4.45
C ASP A 1175 -26.04 -13.06 -3.11
N GLN A 1176 -25.45 -13.44 -1.97
CA GLN A 1176 -26.04 -13.29 -0.62
C GLN A 1176 -26.13 -11.82 -0.14
N THR A 1177 -25.78 -10.87 -1.00
CA THR A 1177 -25.64 -9.45 -0.71
C THR A 1177 -26.64 -8.58 -1.46
N GLN A 1178 -27.41 -9.10 -2.43
CA GLN A 1178 -28.17 -8.26 -3.35
C GLN A 1178 -29.44 -7.59 -2.78
N SER A 1179 -29.67 -6.34 -3.21
CA SER A 1179 -30.96 -5.66 -3.12
C SER A 1179 -31.96 -6.30 -4.07
N GLY A 1180 -33.20 -6.53 -3.63
CA GLY A 1180 -34.19 -7.24 -4.46
C GLY A 1180 -35.00 -8.25 -3.68
N THR A 1181 -35.79 -9.03 -4.41
CA THR A 1181 -36.47 -10.21 -3.84
C THR A 1181 -35.44 -11.33 -3.71
N VAL A 1182 -35.18 -11.76 -2.47
CA VAL A 1182 -34.19 -12.78 -2.13
C VAL A 1182 -34.89 -14.04 -1.65
N ASN A 1183 -34.43 -15.19 -2.15
CA ASN A 1183 -35.01 -16.49 -1.83
C ASN A 1183 -34.00 -17.38 -1.11
N PHE A 1184 -34.36 -17.82 0.09
CA PHE A 1184 -33.64 -18.82 0.87
C PHE A 1184 -34.46 -20.10 0.97
N SER A 1185 -33.79 -21.23 1.07
CA SER A 1185 -34.45 -22.51 1.24
C SER A 1185 -33.78 -23.36 2.33
N TRP A 1186 -34.60 -24.09 3.07
CA TRP A 1186 -34.14 -25.04 4.08
C TRP A 1186 -34.90 -26.37 3.92
N ASP A 1187 -34.16 -27.46 3.87
CA ASP A 1187 -34.66 -28.82 3.64
C ASP A 1187 -34.93 -29.61 4.94
N GLY A 1188 -34.74 -28.97 6.10
CA GLY A 1188 -34.92 -29.61 7.40
C GLY A 1188 -33.69 -30.33 7.93
N ALA A 1189 -32.56 -30.26 7.23
CA ALA A 1189 -31.31 -30.80 7.74
C ALA A 1189 -30.70 -29.86 8.81
N SER A 1190 -30.10 -30.46 9.83
CA SER A 1190 -29.23 -29.78 10.80
C SER A 1190 -27.82 -29.57 10.23
N SER A 1191 -26.96 -28.86 10.96
CA SER A 1191 -25.55 -28.66 10.57
C SER A 1191 -24.72 -29.95 10.41
N THR A 1192 -25.20 -31.11 10.90
CA THR A 1192 -24.55 -32.42 10.73
C THR A 1192 -25.16 -33.25 9.58
N GLY A 1193 -26.16 -32.71 8.87
CA GLY A 1193 -26.84 -33.37 7.75
C GLY A 1193 -28.03 -34.26 8.13
N ASP A 1194 -28.34 -34.38 9.43
CA ASP A 1194 -29.49 -35.15 9.91
C ASP A 1194 -30.78 -34.30 9.93
N LEU A 1195 -31.93 -34.91 9.61
CA LEU A 1195 -33.25 -34.28 9.72
C LEU A 1195 -33.55 -33.85 11.16
N VAL A 1196 -34.02 -32.61 11.33
CA VAL A 1196 -34.37 -32.06 12.64
C VAL A 1196 -35.68 -32.66 13.16
N PRO A 1197 -35.80 -32.98 14.46
CA PRO A 1197 -37.00 -33.61 15.00
C PRO A 1197 -38.26 -32.73 14.84
N PRO A 1198 -39.47 -33.31 14.75
CA PRO A 1198 -40.71 -32.53 14.75
C PRO A 1198 -40.80 -31.60 15.97
N GLY A 1199 -41.14 -30.34 15.73
CA GLY A 1199 -41.08 -29.31 16.76
C GLY A 1199 -41.27 -27.90 16.22
N ILE A 1200 -41.12 -26.93 17.12
CA ILE A 1200 -41.22 -25.52 16.82
C ILE A 1200 -39.80 -24.96 16.68
N TYR A 1201 -39.55 -24.30 15.56
CA TYR A 1201 -38.29 -23.66 15.21
C TYR A 1201 -38.52 -22.18 14.94
N ILE A 1202 -37.44 -21.42 14.97
CA ILE A 1202 -37.45 -19.99 14.73
C ILE A 1202 -36.57 -19.72 13.50
N ALA A 1203 -37.16 -19.20 12.44
CA ALA A 1203 -36.42 -18.66 11.31
C ALA A 1203 -36.13 -17.19 11.58
N ARG A 1204 -34.84 -16.83 11.61
CA ARG A 1204 -34.36 -15.47 11.75
C ARG A 1204 -33.72 -15.02 10.45
N VAL A 1205 -34.30 -14.00 9.84
CA VAL A 1205 -33.67 -13.24 8.74
C VAL A 1205 -32.93 -12.07 9.38
N LYS A 1206 -31.63 -12.01 9.17
CA LYS A 1206 -30.74 -10.96 9.69
C LYS A 1206 -30.14 -10.23 8.50
N LEU A 1207 -30.43 -8.93 8.40
CA LEU A 1207 -29.79 -8.00 7.46
C LEU A 1207 -28.76 -7.18 8.24
N GLU A 1208 -27.49 -7.31 7.91
CA GLU A 1208 -26.43 -6.56 8.59
C GLU A 1208 -26.37 -5.13 8.06
N THR A 1209 -26.50 -4.14 8.95
CA THR A 1209 -26.44 -2.72 8.58
C THR A 1209 -25.45 -1.96 9.46
N ASP A 1210 -24.90 -0.86 8.96
CA ASP A 1210 -23.85 -0.09 9.65
C ASP A 1210 -24.33 0.62 10.93
N SER A 1211 -25.63 0.63 11.19
CA SER A 1211 -26.21 1.28 12.38
C SER A 1211 -26.73 0.29 13.42
N GLU A 1212 -27.53 -0.68 13.00
CA GLU A 1212 -28.11 -1.73 13.84
C GLU A 1212 -28.58 -2.86 12.93
N ASP A 1213 -28.30 -4.11 13.29
CA ASP A 1213 -28.77 -5.26 12.52
C ASP A 1213 -30.29 -5.30 12.52
N ILE A 1214 -30.88 -5.43 11.32
CA ILE A 1214 -32.33 -5.56 11.20
C ILE A 1214 -32.65 -7.05 11.21
N GLU A 1215 -33.36 -7.47 12.26
CA GLU A 1215 -33.79 -8.84 12.41
C GLU A 1215 -35.30 -8.97 12.21
N VAL A 1216 -35.69 -9.95 11.41
CA VAL A 1216 -37.08 -10.44 11.35
C VAL A 1216 -37.11 -11.89 11.78
N VAL A 1217 -37.99 -12.18 12.71
CA VAL A 1217 -38.09 -13.49 13.34
C VAL A 1217 -39.50 -14.04 13.13
N GLN A 1218 -39.60 -15.27 12.62
CA GLN A 1218 -40.88 -15.96 12.47
C GLN A 1218 -40.79 -17.41 12.94
N VAL A 1219 -41.89 -17.89 13.51
CA VAL A 1219 -42.02 -19.28 13.98
C VAL A 1219 -42.33 -20.20 12.80
N VAL A 1220 -41.58 -21.30 12.70
CA VAL A 1220 -41.77 -22.38 11.73
C VAL A 1220 -42.01 -23.69 12.46
N ASN A 1221 -43.09 -24.39 12.10
CA ASN A 1221 -43.43 -25.69 12.66
C ASN A 1221 -42.94 -26.80 11.72
N VAL A 1222 -42.04 -27.64 12.21
CA VAL A 1222 -41.61 -28.86 11.53
C VAL A 1222 -42.50 -30.00 12.01
N VAL A 1223 -43.21 -30.64 11.08
CA VAL A 1223 -44.12 -31.76 11.36
C VAL A 1223 -43.95 -32.82 10.28
N TYR A 1224 -43.81 -34.09 10.64
CA TYR A 1224 -43.82 -35.21 9.71
C TYR A 1224 -43.99 -36.55 10.42
#